data_AF-A0A3M2FKA4-F1
#
_entry.id   AF-A0A3M2FKA4-F1
#
_cell.length_a   1.000
_cell.length_b   1.000
_cell.length_c   1.000
_cell.angle_alpha   90.00
_cell.angle_beta   90.00
_cell.angle_gamma   90.00
#
_symmetry.space_group_name_H-M   'P 1'
#
loop_
_entity.id
_entity.type
_entity.pdbx_description
1 polymer ?
#
loop_
_entity_poly.entity_id
_entity_poly.type
_entity_poly.pdbx_seq_one_letter_code
_entity_poly.pdbx_strand_id
1 'polypeptide(L)'
;MNDMMRPWIRAGLLVLWSLCGSVLPALAQSVPTEGLRLWLKADALAGLADGDAVAVWPDASGGANDATQPDTARQPTYRTGVVGGLPALRFDGVDDYLDVAALVDDLQAGTGLTVVFVASGTGRGYVFSVHTSGGSNLALFGYSDDGVYEVFKGYGVTAPVPSGEPAAYVNVWTSRATSSADTTIRTWRNGGALLEGRLGAVEPDKIGRVSIGQEYDGASATDFLDGDIAEILVYDRVIDTAERLQIEAYLLDRYGFDLSPDAVTAPIFTRAPTDTTLQVGQSVALDVRALDPHGNDATLTLAASDLPPGLMFTDDGGGQGRLTGTLTTADAGTYRVEIRATDQDGEVTTHTFVLIVPRPIALDSTTEDSLRLHLDDWFRFDGTAGTVVTLRFHGPGFYTWTHLEVIGPDGTPLLGTRGASTVHLGPFALPETGAYAVRVFHTNNGAGPYRLGLATVEAPTPITPAAPFVDLTGTVTILGQHVYYQFDGSAGDVHRFFFQTPDPLGGGTLRLRGPGEAPFYERPVLASINASTFYKEAASDRIVLPEDGPYVLEFAPTGGGTGAFDLRLFRFEATPYTLGEEVAGTVPEPYTIDRYRFDGAAGDVVRVRTVNESVGSYLYTRVYGPDGAELAEVRSSSGAAEAVVTLPEDGSYVIEQAPSGRATGSYRFRAFREATPQPIAGAVPWTEVAGRIDVPGQNAYYRFDGAAGQIVAVDLFVPDTSALRGSLRLYREGASYLEGPIVDDPHERRAEGAFSSGGPAILTAALPEDGTYILQVDGSTAEAFATGSYTLRFDAVDPAPVVTVGLDAASSEAVTGFPRAAARAVQAGGLVRIEAGTYEVWRRLLITALGVRIEGAGPEATTIEKNGSVAVYGYSIFEIAAEDVALRDLHLETINLSRAVYLGSSSDAAARAHRFTMEGVRVTGYYLGVGQGNGRPHDDVAIRASVFDLSAVSGYGVTALRLEGDRIRVEDNRFATAPGTRLDVGVEIAGDAALVQNNRFGAEEAPSPAEQTVGRAVIVRGNAARILDNALDSVSGDGIVVDARSAPADTATVQGNRIRGRGTSA
;
A
#
# COMPACT_ATOMS: atom_id res chain seq x y z
N MET A 1 59.98 68.73 60.59
CA MET A 1 59.02 68.50 61.69
C MET A 1 58.29 67.18 61.43
N ASN A 2 59.02 66.06 61.35
CA ASN A 2 58.50 64.74 60.93
C ASN A 2 59.25 63.54 61.59
N ASP A 3 59.90 63.77 62.74
CA ASP A 3 60.76 62.75 63.39
C ASP A 3 60.26 62.25 64.76
N MET A 4 58.99 62.50 65.10
CA MET A 4 58.41 62.08 66.39
C MET A 4 57.30 61.01 66.32
N MET A 5 57.02 60.40 65.16
CA MET A 5 55.97 59.35 65.04
C MET A 5 56.45 57.96 64.61
N ARG A 6 57.76 57.74 64.46
CA ARG A 6 58.32 56.42 64.11
C ARG A 6 58.24 55.32 65.20
N PRO A 7 58.10 55.59 66.52
CA PRO A 7 58.01 54.51 67.51
C PRO A 7 56.62 53.87 67.68
N TRP A 8 55.53 54.56 67.30
CA TRP A 8 54.15 54.07 67.51
C TRP A 8 53.66 53.11 66.41
N ILE A 9 54.24 53.19 65.21
CA ILE A 9 53.92 52.29 64.09
C ILE A 9 54.51 50.88 64.32
N ARG A 10 55.59 50.75 65.11
CA ARG A 10 56.17 49.42 65.46
C ARG A 10 55.46 48.71 66.63
N ALA A 11 54.64 49.41 67.41
CA ALA A 11 53.83 48.78 68.47
C ALA A 11 52.40 48.43 68.01
N GLY A 12 51.86 49.13 66.99
CA GLY A 12 50.59 48.77 66.35
C GLY A 12 50.68 47.55 65.42
N LEU A 13 51.87 47.28 64.86
CA LEU A 13 52.07 46.16 63.92
C LEU A 13 52.23 44.79 64.59
N LEU A 14 52.51 44.71 65.90
CA LEU A 14 52.65 43.44 66.62
C LEU A 14 51.35 42.95 67.30
N VAL A 15 50.31 43.79 67.37
CA VAL A 15 48.99 43.40 67.92
C VAL A 15 48.03 42.95 66.81
N LEU A 16 48.25 43.39 65.57
CA LEU A 16 47.53 42.88 64.39
C LEU A 16 48.00 41.49 63.92
N TRP A 17 49.16 41.01 64.40
CA TRP A 17 49.67 39.66 64.14
C TRP A 17 49.09 38.58 65.09
N SER A 18 48.29 38.94 66.09
CA SER A 18 47.72 37.97 67.05
C SER A 18 46.20 37.76 66.93
N LEU A 19 45.49 38.51 66.10
CA LEU A 19 44.02 38.42 65.95
C LEU A 19 43.55 37.99 64.55
N CYS A 20 44.48 37.80 63.59
CA CYS A 20 44.21 37.16 62.29
C CYS A 20 44.83 35.74 62.21
N GLY A 21 45.26 35.18 63.36
CA GLY A 21 46.05 33.95 63.44
C GLY A 21 45.29 32.64 63.22
N SER A 22 44.08 32.62 62.65
CA SER A 22 43.31 31.39 62.50
C SER A 22 42.49 31.22 61.22
N VAL A 23 42.61 32.12 60.22
CA VAL A 23 41.82 31.96 58.97
C VAL A 23 42.70 31.89 57.71
N LEU A 24 43.85 32.55 57.66
CA LEU A 24 44.79 32.41 56.53
C LEU A 24 45.55 31.06 56.46
N PRO A 25 45.92 30.38 57.57
CA PRO A 25 46.59 29.08 57.47
C PRO A 25 45.66 27.94 56.99
N ALA A 26 44.33 28.13 57.06
CA ALA A 26 43.36 27.10 56.70
C ALA A 26 42.98 27.10 55.20
N LEU A 27 43.16 28.22 54.50
CA LEU A 27 42.96 28.31 53.04
C LEU A 27 44.27 28.07 52.25
N ALA A 28 45.43 28.14 52.89
CA ALA A 28 46.73 27.99 52.23
C ALA A 28 47.17 26.52 51.95
N GLN A 29 46.28 25.52 51.97
CA GLN A 29 46.73 24.11 51.95
C GLN A 29 46.44 23.26 50.71
N SER A 30 45.79 23.77 49.66
CA SER A 30 45.81 23.06 48.37
C SER A 30 45.41 23.95 47.21
N VAL A 31 46.22 23.94 46.15
CA VAL A 31 45.81 24.38 44.81
C VAL A 31 44.60 23.54 44.38
N PRO A 32 43.49 24.14 43.90
CA PRO A 32 42.35 23.41 43.36
C PRO A 32 42.79 22.44 42.27
N THR A 33 42.42 21.15 42.39
CA THR A 33 42.84 20.12 41.42
C THR A 33 41.76 19.80 40.39
N GLU A 34 40.50 20.18 40.62
CA GLU A 34 39.43 19.95 39.66
C GLU A 34 39.70 20.73 38.37
N GLY A 35 39.76 20.04 37.23
CA GLY A 35 40.05 20.64 35.93
C GLY A 35 41.49 21.13 35.76
N LEU A 36 42.40 20.92 36.73
CA LEU A 36 43.82 21.26 36.58
C LEU A 36 44.49 20.26 35.63
N ARG A 37 45.00 20.74 34.50
CA ARG A 37 45.59 19.90 33.43
C ARG A 37 47.08 20.05 33.25
N LEU A 38 47.65 21.18 33.66
CA LEU A 38 49.08 21.40 33.64
C LEU A 38 49.51 22.13 34.90
N TRP A 39 50.57 21.64 35.54
CA TRP A 39 51.20 22.35 36.65
C TRP A 39 52.71 22.20 36.60
N LEU A 40 53.40 23.25 36.17
CA LEU A 40 54.85 23.29 36.01
C LEU A 40 55.47 24.19 37.08
N LYS A 41 56.48 23.66 37.78
CA LYS A 41 57.14 24.30 38.93
C LYS A 41 58.64 24.23 38.77
N ALA A 42 59.34 25.36 38.71
CA ALA A 42 60.78 25.36 38.47
C ALA A 42 61.53 24.82 39.70
N ASP A 43 61.04 25.09 40.91
CA ASP A 43 61.59 24.59 42.16
C ASP A 43 61.38 23.07 42.37
N ALA A 44 60.51 22.44 41.57
CA ALA A 44 60.35 20.98 41.54
C ALA A 44 61.39 20.27 40.64
N LEU A 45 62.16 21.01 39.84
CA LEU A 45 63.24 20.45 39.03
C LEU A 45 64.44 20.08 39.92
N ALA A 46 64.62 18.79 40.17
CA ALA A 46 65.70 18.28 41.00
C ALA A 46 66.95 17.95 40.16
N GLY A 47 68.13 18.22 40.73
CA GLY A 47 69.42 17.77 40.16
C GLY A 47 70.03 18.68 39.09
N LEU A 48 69.45 19.86 38.84
CA LEU A 48 70.00 20.89 37.94
C LEU A 48 70.82 21.93 38.73
N ALA A 49 71.92 22.37 38.13
CA ALA A 49 72.73 23.50 38.57
C ALA A 49 72.31 24.81 37.88
N ASP A 50 72.71 25.95 38.46
CA ASP A 50 72.46 27.25 37.83
C ASP A 50 73.11 27.33 36.44
N GLY A 51 72.30 27.61 35.42
CA GLY A 51 72.69 27.68 34.01
C GLY A 51 72.52 26.38 33.22
N ASP A 52 72.08 25.28 33.83
CA ASP A 52 71.80 24.03 33.10
C ASP A 52 70.62 24.21 32.12
N ALA A 53 70.73 23.61 30.93
CA ALA A 53 69.64 23.59 29.95
C ALA A 53 68.52 22.61 30.37
N VAL A 54 67.27 22.99 30.12
CA VAL A 54 66.09 22.22 30.54
C VAL A 54 65.36 21.64 29.34
N ALA A 55 65.58 20.36 29.08
CA ALA A 55 64.91 19.61 28.01
C ALA A 55 63.47 19.22 28.34
N VAL A 56 63.15 19.01 29.62
CA VAL A 56 61.84 18.57 30.09
C VAL A 56 61.50 19.30 31.38
N TRP A 57 60.31 19.89 31.42
CA TRP A 57 59.69 20.42 32.62
C TRP A 57 58.52 19.50 33.02
N PRO A 58 58.67 18.67 34.06
CA PRO A 58 57.66 17.67 34.42
C PRO A 58 56.37 18.29 34.96
N ASP A 59 55.25 17.70 34.57
CA ASP A 59 53.91 18.07 35.02
C ASP A 59 53.59 17.50 36.40
N ALA A 60 53.18 18.38 37.32
CA ALA A 60 52.77 18.05 38.68
C ALA A 60 51.25 18.00 38.88
N SER A 61 50.44 18.20 37.84
CA SER A 61 48.97 18.18 37.92
C SER A 61 48.39 16.77 38.07
N GLY A 62 49.13 15.76 37.61
CA GLY A 62 48.66 14.39 37.45
C GLY A 62 48.14 14.06 36.04
N GLY A 63 48.14 15.03 35.12
CA GLY A 63 47.72 14.88 33.72
C GLY A 63 48.79 14.27 32.79
N ALA A 64 50.05 14.17 33.24
CA ALA A 64 51.20 13.72 32.44
C ALA A 64 51.48 14.63 31.22
N ASN A 65 51.19 15.92 31.35
CA ASN A 65 51.36 16.93 30.32
C ASN A 65 52.75 17.60 30.38
N ASP A 66 53.82 16.80 30.41
CA ASP A 66 55.20 17.30 30.51
C ASP A 66 55.52 18.27 29.35
N ALA A 67 56.16 19.41 29.67
CA ALA A 67 56.62 20.36 28.66
C ALA A 67 58.03 19.99 28.19
N THR A 68 58.26 19.94 26.88
CA THR A 68 59.51 19.38 26.33
C THR A 68 60.14 20.22 25.23
N GLN A 69 61.46 20.15 25.12
CA GLN A 69 62.24 20.72 24.03
C GLN A 69 63.43 19.79 23.71
N PRO A 70 63.38 19.03 22.61
CA PRO A 70 64.44 18.11 22.26
C PRO A 70 65.71 18.79 21.71
N ASP A 71 65.60 20.01 21.18
CA ASP A 71 66.72 20.73 20.59
C ASP A 71 67.47 21.54 21.66
N THR A 72 68.69 21.14 21.99
CA THR A 72 69.49 21.78 23.04
C THR A 72 69.80 23.25 22.78
N ALA A 73 69.75 23.70 21.53
CA ALA A 73 69.97 25.11 21.21
C ALA A 73 68.78 26.01 21.56
N ARG A 74 67.59 25.41 21.78
CA ARG A 74 66.32 26.09 22.03
C ARG A 74 65.76 25.83 23.43
N GLN A 75 66.60 25.27 24.31
CA GLN A 75 66.18 24.87 25.66
C GLN A 75 66.37 26.06 26.61
N PRO A 76 65.33 26.42 27.38
CA PRO A 76 65.50 27.43 28.42
C PRO A 76 66.50 26.97 29.48
N THR A 77 67.09 27.93 30.18
CA THR A 77 68.10 27.66 31.22
C THR A 77 67.51 27.72 32.63
N TYR A 78 67.88 26.77 33.47
CA TYR A 78 67.52 26.75 34.88
C TYR A 78 68.28 27.83 35.65
N ARG A 79 67.57 28.68 36.38
CA ARG A 79 68.17 29.76 37.19
C ARG A 79 67.70 29.67 38.63
N THR A 80 68.62 29.81 39.56
CA THR A 80 68.36 29.74 41.00
C THR A 80 68.13 31.12 41.60
N GLY A 81 67.24 31.22 42.59
CA GLY A 81 67.06 32.46 43.37
C GLY A 81 66.49 33.65 42.60
N VAL A 82 65.62 33.41 41.62
CA VAL A 82 65.09 34.44 40.70
C VAL A 82 63.85 35.13 41.27
N VAL A 83 62.78 34.37 41.57
CA VAL A 83 61.49 34.93 42.01
C VAL A 83 61.23 34.52 43.46
N GLY A 84 61.10 35.49 44.37
CA GLY A 84 60.90 35.18 45.80
C GLY A 84 62.02 34.36 46.44
N GLY A 85 63.22 34.32 45.83
CA GLY A 85 64.31 33.44 46.23
C GLY A 85 64.20 31.99 45.73
N LEU A 86 63.17 31.66 44.94
CA LEU A 86 62.97 30.36 44.29
C LEU A 86 63.53 30.33 42.85
N PRO A 87 63.85 29.14 42.31
CA PRO A 87 64.26 28.98 40.92
C PRO A 87 63.21 29.39 39.88
N ALA A 88 63.66 29.68 38.67
CA ALA A 88 62.83 29.93 37.48
C ALA A 88 63.53 29.37 36.22
N LEU A 89 62.77 29.13 35.15
CA LEU A 89 63.33 28.89 33.83
C LEU A 89 63.45 30.21 33.07
N ARG A 90 64.66 30.50 32.58
CA ARG A 90 64.98 31.69 31.80
C ARG A 90 64.97 31.38 30.31
N PHE A 91 64.24 32.18 29.57
CA PHE A 91 64.14 32.20 28.11
C PHE A 91 64.88 33.43 27.59
N ASP A 92 65.66 33.25 26.52
CA ASP A 92 66.63 34.24 26.06
C ASP A 92 66.10 35.27 25.03
N GLY A 93 64.83 35.18 24.66
CA GLY A 93 64.21 36.03 23.64
C GLY A 93 64.62 35.74 22.20
N VAL A 94 65.40 34.68 21.95
CA VAL A 94 65.92 34.35 20.62
C VAL A 94 65.23 33.13 20.03
N ASP A 95 65.30 31.98 20.69
CA ASP A 95 64.70 30.74 20.19
C ASP A 95 64.30 29.72 21.27
N ASP A 96 64.39 30.09 22.55
CA ASP A 96 64.00 29.24 23.67
C ASP A 96 62.48 29.03 23.76
N TYR A 97 62.03 27.77 23.83
CA TYR A 97 60.63 27.42 24.08
C TYR A 97 60.45 25.98 24.57
N LEU A 98 59.27 25.67 25.13
CA LEU A 98 58.85 24.29 25.45
C LEU A 98 57.48 23.98 24.80
N ASP A 99 57.35 22.81 24.17
CA ASP A 99 56.08 22.30 23.65
C ASP A 99 55.34 21.45 24.69
N VAL A 100 54.03 21.63 24.78
CA VAL A 100 53.14 20.86 25.68
C VAL A 100 52.12 20.08 24.84
N ALA A 101 52.62 19.15 24.02
CA ALA A 101 51.79 18.47 23.01
C ALA A 101 50.61 17.68 23.60
N ALA A 102 50.79 17.05 24.76
CA ALA A 102 49.77 16.23 25.40
C ALA A 102 48.57 17.06 25.93
N LEU A 103 48.78 18.36 26.22
CA LEU A 103 47.74 19.24 26.75
C LEU A 103 46.67 19.62 25.70
N VAL A 104 46.93 19.38 24.40
CA VAL A 104 45.99 19.69 23.31
C VAL A 104 44.65 19.00 23.52
N ASP A 105 44.64 17.69 23.75
CA ASP A 105 43.41 16.89 23.84
C ASP A 105 42.59 17.27 25.09
N ASP A 106 43.27 17.52 26.22
CA ASP A 106 42.64 17.97 27.46
C ASP A 106 41.93 19.32 27.29
N LEU A 107 42.54 20.26 26.57
CA LEU A 107 41.93 21.57 26.32
C LEU A 107 40.82 21.52 25.26
N GLN A 108 40.91 20.61 24.26
CA GLN A 108 39.83 20.39 23.30
C GLN A 108 38.55 19.84 23.95
N ALA A 109 38.71 19.01 24.99
CA ALA A 109 37.59 18.43 25.75
C ALA A 109 37.01 19.37 26.82
N GLY A 110 37.73 20.46 27.14
CA GLY A 110 37.36 21.44 28.15
C GLY A 110 36.14 22.29 27.81
N THR A 111 35.60 22.97 28.82
CA THR A 111 34.47 23.90 28.67
C THR A 111 34.90 25.37 28.78
N GLY A 112 36.18 25.62 29.06
CA GLY A 112 36.80 26.93 29.13
C GLY A 112 38.33 26.82 29.23
N LEU A 113 39.00 27.95 29.45
CA LEU A 113 40.44 27.98 29.69
C LEU A 113 40.73 28.98 30.82
N THR A 114 41.56 28.55 31.77
CA THR A 114 42.16 29.40 32.80
C THR A 114 43.66 29.17 32.79
N VAL A 115 44.44 30.25 32.78
CA VAL A 115 45.90 30.20 32.82
C VAL A 115 46.37 31.07 33.97
N VAL A 116 47.19 30.50 34.84
CA VAL A 116 47.82 31.20 35.96
C VAL A 116 49.31 31.04 35.84
N PHE A 117 50.06 32.13 35.97
CA PHE A 117 51.51 32.04 35.91
C PHE A 117 52.21 33.08 36.78
N VAL A 118 53.43 32.74 37.19
CA VAL A 118 54.38 33.62 37.83
C VAL A 118 55.54 33.82 36.86
N ALA A 119 55.57 34.99 36.21
CA ALA A 119 56.57 35.30 35.21
C ALA A 119 56.97 36.78 35.21
N SER A 120 58.15 37.05 34.66
CA SER A 120 58.65 38.37 34.26
C SER A 120 59.11 38.31 32.80
N GLY A 121 59.08 39.44 32.10
CA GLY A 121 59.57 39.52 30.73
C GLY A 121 59.79 40.96 30.29
N THR A 122 60.60 41.13 29.26
CA THR A 122 60.87 42.42 28.62
C THR A 122 60.69 42.35 27.11
N GLY A 123 60.22 43.44 26.50
CA GLY A 123 59.90 43.46 25.08
C GLY A 123 58.73 42.54 24.73
N ARG A 124 58.53 42.29 23.43
CA ARG A 124 57.45 41.44 22.95
C ARG A 124 57.81 39.96 23.01
N GLY A 125 57.00 39.17 23.69
CA GLY A 125 57.14 37.72 23.77
C GLY A 125 56.07 37.07 24.66
N TYR A 126 55.80 35.78 24.44
CA TYR A 126 54.65 35.11 25.06
C TYR A 126 55.01 33.98 26.02
N VAL A 127 54.42 34.03 27.22
CA VAL A 127 54.59 33.06 28.31
C VAL A 127 53.84 31.77 28.01
N PHE A 128 52.58 31.86 27.59
CA PHE A 128 51.73 30.71 27.24
C PHE A 128 50.95 31.03 25.98
N SER A 129 50.92 30.07 25.05
CA SER A 129 50.32 30.29 23.74
C SER A 129 49.59 29.05 23.23
N VAL A 130 48.41 29.27 22.64
CA VAL A 130 47.53 28.26 22.05
C VAL A 130 47.27 28.63 20.60
N HIS A 131 47.51 27.69 19.69
CA HIS A 131 47.38 27.88 18.25
C HIS A 131 46.54 26.79 17.62
N THR A 132 46.01 27.07 16.42
CA THR A 132 45.49 26.02 15.54
C THR A 132 46.61 25.14 15.00
N SER A 133 46.26 23.97 14.44
CA SER A 133 47.24 23.12 13.74
C SER A 133 47.93 23.82 12.57
N GLY A 134 47.31 24.86 12.01
CA GLY A 134 47.86 25.71 10.97
C GLY A 134 48.63 26.95 11.49
N GLY A 135 48.80 27.11 12.80
CA GLY A 135 49.55 28.22 13.41
C GLY A 135 48.78 29.53 13.55
N SER A 136 47.44 29.51 13.52
CA SER A 136 46.66 30.71 13.82
C SER A 136 46.49 30.89 15.32
N ASN A 137 46.63 32.12 15.81
CA ASN A 137 46.55 32.45 17.24
C ASN A 137 45.13 32.24 17.79
N LEU A 138 44.99 31.34 18.77
CA LEU A 138 43.74 31.12 19.49
C LEU A 138 43.73 31.80 20.85
N ALA A 139 44.86 31.82 21.56
CA ALA A 139 45.06 32.59 22.78
C ALA A 139 46.56 32.79 23.03
N LEU A 140 47.01 34.03 23.21
CA LEU A 140 48.39 34.34 23.58
C LEU A 140 48.41 35.16 24.87
N PHE A 141 49.33 34.81 25.78
CA PHE A 141 49.55 35.49 27.06
C PHE A 141 51.00 35.92 27.18
N GLY A 142 51.25 37.22 27.25
CA GLY A 142 52.62 37.71 27.16
C GLY A 142 52.77 39.20 27.38
N TYR A 143 53.88 39.71 26.87
CA TYR A 143 54.30 41.08 26.95
C TYR A 143 54.34 41.69 25.53
N SER A 144 54.02 42.98 25.41
CA SER A 144 54.15 43.75 24.18
C SER A 144 55.48 44.51 24.11
N ASP A 145 55.76 45.17 22.98
CA ASP A 145 56.99 45.96 22.77
C ASP A 145 57.18 47.08 23.81
N ASP A 146 56.09 47.59 24.38
CA ASP A 146 56.09 48.64 25.41
C ASP A 146 56.24 48.08 26.84
N GLY A 147 56.50 46.77 26.97
CA GLY A 147 56.55 46.06 28.26
C GLY A 147 55.19 45.93 28.93
N VAL A 148 54.10 46.11 28.16
CA VAL A 148 52.71 46.07 28.63
C VAL A 148 52.20 44.63 28.57
N TYR A 149 51.42 44.21 29.57
CA TYR A 149 50.83 42.88 29.58
C TYR A 149 49.72 42.81 28.55
N GLU A 150 49.76 41.77 27.73
CA GLU A 150 48.89 41.58 26.59
C GLU A 150 48.22 40.21 26.65
N VAL A 151 46.91 40.22 26.37
CA VAL A 151 46.15 39.02 26.01
C VAL A 151 45.65 39.20 24.58
N PHE A 152 46.02 38.28 23.69
CA PHE A 152 45.76 38.43 22.25
C PHE A 152 44.92 37.31 21.66
N LYS A 153 43.87 37.70 20.90
CA LYS A 153 43.15 36.85 19.94
C LYS A 153 42.52 37.68 18.81
N GLY A 154 43.22 37.89 17.70
CA GLY A 154 42.74 38.61 16.51
C GLY A 154 42.58 40.14 16.68
N TYR A 155 42.18 40.60 17.87
CA TYR A 155 42.28 41.98 18.36
C TYR A 155 42.85 41.93 19.77
N GLY A 156 43.94 42.64 20.05
CA GLY A 156 44.63 42.60 21.34
C GLY A 156 43.92 43.40 22.43
N VAL A 157 43.94 42.90 23.67
CA VAL A 157 43.61 43.67 24.86
C VAL A 157 44.88 43.88 25.66
N THR A 158 45.28 45.14 25.84
CA THR A 158 46.53 45.51 26.50
C THR A 158 46.23 46.23 27.82
N ALA A 159 46.89 45.80 28.90
CA ALA A 159 46.79 46.42 30.21
C ALA A 159 48.14 47.02 30.63
N PRO A 160 48.26 48.35 30.80
CA PRO A 160 49.52 49.02 31.13
C PRO A 160 50.26 48.32 32.27
N VAL A 161 51.53 48.00 32.07
CA VAL A 161 52.42 47.66 33.17
C VAL A 161 53.00 48.98 33.69
N PRO A 162 52.89 49.30 34.99
CA PRO A 162 53.50 50.50 35.54
C PRO A 162 54.99 50.55 35.20
N SER A 163 55.46 51.67 34.62
CA SER A 163 56.85 51.81 34.20
C SER A 163 57.79 51.75 35.41
N GLY A 164 58.73 50.79 35.43
CA GLY A 164 59.85 50.80 36.36
C GLY A 164 60.33 49.48 36.96
N GLU A 165 59.71 48.32 36.70
CA GLU A 165 60.08 47.07 37.38
C GLU A 165 60.09 45.86 36.41
N PRO A 166 61.21 45.15 36.24
CA PRO A 166 61.24 43.77 35.75
C PRO A 166 60.89 42.80 36.88
N ALA A 167 59.84 43.10 37.66
CA ALA A 167 59.40 42.23 38.75
C ALA A 167 58.54 41.09 38.19
N ALA A 168 58.67 39.90 38.76
CA ALA A 168 57.73 38.82 38.48
C ALA A 168 56.35 39.15 39.09
N TYR A 169 55.29 38.75 38.41
CA TYR A 169 53.91 39.00 38.83
C TYR A 169 53.11 37.71 38.87
N VAL A 170 52.17 37.60 39.81
CA VAL A 170 51.12 36.58 39.76
C VAL A 170 50.03 37.11 38.83
N ASN A 171 49.90 36.52 37.65
CA ASN A 171 48.82 36.84 36.72
C ASN A 171 47.85 35.68 36.65
N VAL A 172 46.56 35.97 36.81
CA VAL A 172 45.46 35.03 36.60
C VAL A 172 44.66 35.51 35.41
N TRP A 173 44.37 34.59 34.50
CA TRP A 173 43.44 34.82 33.42
C TRP A 173 42.34 33.76 33.45
N THR A 174 41.09 34.20 33.39
CA THR A 174 39.94 33.32 33.18
C THR A 174 39.16 33.74 31.95
N SER A 175 38.73 32.76 31.17
CA SER A 175 37.82 32.99 30.03
C SER A 175 36.58 32.14 30.12
N ARG A 176 35.42 32.76 29.91
CA ARG A 176 34.14 32.06 29.81
C ARG A 176 33.54 32.26 28.44
N ALA A 177 33.39 31.17 27.69
CA ALA A 177 32.60 31.18 26.47
C ALA A 177 31.12 31.44 26.83
N THR A 178 30.57 32.55 26.33
CA THR A 178 29.13 32.84 26.45
C THR A 178 28.38 32.52 25.17
N SER A 179 29.08 32.54 24.03
CA SER A 179 28.66 31.98 22.73
C SER A 179 29.90 31.79 21.84
N SER A 180 29.73 31.22 20.63
CA SER A 180 30.80 31.17 19.61
C SER A 180 31.28 32.55 19.15
N ALA A 181 30.53 33.63 19.45
CA ALA A 181 30.84 35.00 19.04
C ALA A 181 31.29 35.93 20.19
N ASP A 182 31.13 35.54 21.46
CA ASP A 182 31.41 36.39 22.62
C ASP A 182 32.01 35.57 23.78
N THR A 183 33.24 35.88 24.18
CA THR A 183 33.90 35.37 25.39
C THR A 183 34.29 36.53 26.29
N THR A 184 33.82 36.45 27.53
CA THR A 184 34.24 37.40 28.56
C THR A 184 35.60 36.96 29.10
N ILE A 185 36.55 37.88 29.06
CA ILE A 185 37.88 37.69 29.64
C ILE A 185 37.99 38.56 30.88
N ARG A 186 38.51 37.95 31.94
CA ARG A 186 38.90 38.65 33.16
C ARG A 186 40.34 38.32 33.48
N THR A 187 41.09 39.37 33.81
CA THR A 187 42.49 39.28 34.20
C THR A 187 42.68 39.88 35.58
N TRP A 188 43.50 39.21 36.39
CA TRP A 188 43.93 39.70 37.70
C TRP A 188 45.44 39.71 37.75
N ARG A 189 45.98 40.69 38.46
CA ARG A 189 47.40 40.79 38.78
C ARG A 189 47.56 41.02 40.28
N ASN A 190 48.33 40.17 40.93
CA ASN A 190 48.57 40.22 42.38
C ASN A 190 47.27 40.45 43.20
N GLY A 191 46.19 39.76 42.78
CA GLY A 191 44.86 39.83 43.39
C GLY A 191 43.96 41.00 42.94
N GLY A 192 44.50 42.04 42.31
CA GLY A 192 43.72 43.15 41.77
C GLY A 192 43.18 42.85 40.37
N ALA A 193 41.90 43.14 40.11
CA ALA A 193 41.34 43.06 38.76
C ALA A 193 42.04 44.08 37.85
N LEU A 194 42.62 43.61 36.75
CA LEU A 194 43.41 44.43 35.84
C LEU A 194 42.59 44.88 34.62
N LEU A 195 41.72 44.00 34.10
CA LEU A 195 40.92 44.28 32.91
C LEU A 195 39.75 43.30 32.76
N GLU A 196 38.57 43.81 32.37
CA GLU A 196 37.44 43.04 31.85
C GLU A 196 37.17 43.46 30.41
N GLY A 197 37.17 42.50 29.49
CA GLY A 197 36.98 42.74 28.05
C GLY A 197 36.22 41.62 27.38
N ARG A 198 35.73 41.90 26.16
CA ARG A 198 35.13 40.89 25.28
C ARG A 198 36.07 40.56 24.14
N LEU A 199 36.42 39.29 23.98
CA LEU A 199 37.15 38.75 22.83
C LEU A 199 36.34 37.63 22.18
N GLY A 200 36.71 37.24 20.95
CA GLY A 200 36.13 36.06 20.31
C GLY A 200 36.45 34.79 21.09
N ALA A 201 35.55 33.80 21.08
CA ALA A 201 35.70 32.60 21.89
C ALA A 201 36.90 31.74 21.50
N VAL A 202 37.70 31.27 22.47
CA VAL A 202 38.68 30.21 22.21
C VAL A 202 37.89 29.00 21.73
N GLU A 203 38.10 28.59 20.48
CA GLU A 203 37.38 27.49 19.83
C GLU A 203 38.11 26.20 20.20
N PRO A 204 37.62 25.41 21.19
CA PRO A 204 38.38 24.29 21.73
C PRO A 204 38.69 23.27 20.64
N ASP A 205 37.74 23.03 19.74
CA ASP A 205 37.86 22.11 18.59
C ASP A 205 38.96 22.47 17.59
N LYS A 206 39.51 23.69 17.64
CA LYS A 206 40.57 24.14 16.74
C LYS A 206 41.96 24.13 17.36
N ILE A 207 42.10 23.84 18.66
CA ILE A 207 43.41 23.79 19.33
C ILE A 207 44.26 22.69 18.69
N GLY A 208 45.44 23.04 18.17
CA GLY A 208 46.35 22.11 17.52
C GLY A 208 47.80 22.18 18.01
N ARG A 209 48.17 23.23 18.77
CA ARG A 209 49.47 23.32 19.43
C ARG A 209 49.39 24.19 20.68
N VAL A 210 50.09 23.78 21.73
CA VAL A 210 50.29 24.55 22.97
C VAL A 210 51.78 24.65 23.26
N SER A 211 52.26 25.86 23.52
CA SER A 211 53.68 26.12 23.81
C SER A 211 53.87 27.16 24.91
N ILE A 212 55.02 27.09 25.56
CA ILE A 212 55.50 28.01 26.59
C ILE A 212 56.74 28.71 26.06
N GLY A 213 56.80 30.04 26.18
CA GLY A 213 57.96 30.85 25.77
C GLY A 213 57.99 31.33 24.31
N GLN A 214 56.94 31.08 23.51
CA GLN A 214 56.89 31.51 22.10
C GLN A 214 55.46 31.77 21.58
N GLU A 215 55.34 32.52 20.48
CA GLU A 215 54.24 32.45 19.51
C GLU A 215 54.62 31.49 18.36
N TYR A 216 53.64 30.77 17.80
CA TYR A 216 53.85 29.86 16.67
C TYR A 216 52.94 30.21 15.50
N ASP A 217 53.53 30.78 14.44
CA ASP A 217 52.82 31.27 13.26
C ASP A 217 52.61 30.22 12.14
N GLY A 218 52.82 28.94 12.45
CA GLY A 218 52.52 27.81 11.56
C GLY A 218 53.69 27.35 10.69
N ALA A 219 54.71 28.19 10.48
CA ALA A 219 55.93 27.81 9.75
C ALA A 219 57.21 28.06 10.57
N SER A 220 57.19 28.96 11.55
CA SER A 220 58.28 29.19 12.49
C SER A 220 57.74 29.67 13.83
N ALA A 221 58.56 29.58 14.86
CA ALA A 221 58.26 30.28 16.10
C ALA A 221 58.76 31.72 15.98
N THR A 222 57.95 32.65 16.43
CA THR A 222 58.19 34.10 16.41
C THR A 222 57.84 34.66 17.79
N ASP A 223 58.30 35.88 18.09
CA ASP A 223 58.02 36.57 19.36
C ASP A 223 58.31 35.69 20.61
N PHE A 224 59.58 35.27 20.73
CA PHE A 224 60.08 34.49 21.87
C PHE A 224 60.13 35.32 23.15
N LEU A 225 59.86 34.67 24.27
CA LEU A 225 59.94 35.30 25.57
C LEU A 225 61.40 35.63 25.92
N ASP A 226 61.71 36.90 26.16
CA ASP A 226 62.90 37.33 26.90
C ASP A 226 62.51 37.55 28.36
N GLY A 227 62.67 36.52 29.20
CA GLY A 227 62.09 36.54 30.53
C GLY A 227 62.24 35.26 31.37
N ASP A 228 61.69 35.30 32.57
CA ASP A 228 61.73 34.21 33.55
C ASP A 228 60.31 33.69 33.84
N ILE A 229 60.15 32.37 33.89
CA ILE A 229 58.92 31.70 34.31
C ILE A 229 59.23 30.82 35.53
N ALA A 230 58.60 31.12 36.67
CA ALA A 230 58.77 30.34 37.90
C ALA A 230 57.74 29.19 38.03
N GLU A 231 56.48 29.46 37.69
CA GLU A 231 55.38 28.50 37.82
C GLU A 231 54.23 28.80 36.86
N ILE A 232 53.62 27.75 36.30
CA ILE A 232 52.44 27.82 35.41
C ILE A 232 51.41 26.77 35.86
N LEU A 233 50.15 27.19 35.93
CA LEU A 233 48.98 26.32 36.11
C LEU A 233 47.97 26.56 34.98
N VAL A 234 47.41 25.49 34.43
CA VAL A 234 46.38 25.57 33.37
C VAL A 234 45.19 24.70 33.73
N TYR A 235 43.99 25.27 33.65
CA TYR A 235 42.72 24.55 33.82
C TYR A 235 41.92 24.53 32.52
N ASP A 236 41.23 23.42 32.27
CA ASP A 236 40.31 23.19 31.13
C ASP A 236 38.88 23.74 31.35
N ARG A 237 38.73 24.59 32.36
CA ARG A 237 37.48 25.21 32.78
C ARG A 237 37.73 26.61 33.30
N VAL A 238 36.63 27.34 33.46
CA VAL A 238 36.63 28.61 34.18
C VAL A 238 36.66 28.30 35.67
N ILE A 239 37.68 28.79 36.37
CA ILE A 239 37.70 28.76 37.84
C ILE A 239 36.79 29.85 38.39
N ASP A 240 36.16 29.58 39.52
CA ASP A 240 35.35 30.57 40.21
C ASP A 240 36.20 31.55 41.05
N THR A 241 35.55 32.53 41.68
CA THR A 241 36.23 33.53 42.51
C THR A 241 36.93 32.90 43.71
N ALA A 242 36.36 31.86 44.33
CA ALA A 242 36.94 31.22 45.51
C ALA A 242 38.19 30.43 45.14
N GLU A 243 38.13 29.68 44.04
CA GLU A 243 39.25 28.93 43.49
C GLU A 243 40.37 29.85 43.03
N ARG A 244 40.04 30.97 42.38
CA ARG A 244 41.02 32.02 42.04
C ARG A 244 41.74 32.52 43.27
N LEU A 245 41.00 32.89 44.31
CA LEU A 245 41.60 33.41 45.55
C LEU A 245 42.48 32.37 46.25
N GLN A 246 42.13 31.07 46.18
CA GLN A 246 42.99 30.00 46.70
C GLN A 246 44.31 29.92 45.94
N ILE A 247 44.28 29.99 44.60
CA ILE A 247 45.48 29.94 43.77
C ILE A 247 46.35 31.18 43.99
N GLU A 248 45.74 32.36 44.03
CA GLU A 248 46.45 33.61 44.29
C GLU A 248 47.07 33.61 45.68
N ALA A 249 46.36 33.19 46.73
CA ALA A 249 46.91 33.08 48.07
C ALA A 249 48.10 32.11 48.11
N TYR A 250 48.01 30.96 47.44
CA TYR A 250 49.11 30.00 47.31
C TYR A 250 50.34 30.64 46.64
N LEU A 251 50.17 31.34 45.52
CA LEU A 251 51.30 31.92 44.78
C LEU A 251 51.88 33.17 45.47
N LEU A 252 51.04 34.02 46.04
CA LEU A 252 51.49 35.23 46.76
C LEU A 252 52.29 34.86 48.02
N ASP A 253 51.83 33.87 48.79
CA ASP A 253 52.57 33.33 49.94
C ASP A 253 53.89 32.67 49.50
N ARG A 254 53.83 31.83 48.46
CA ARG A 254 54.99 31.09 47.96
C ARG A 254 56.12 31.99 47.46
N TYR A 255 55.79 33.06 46.75
CA TYR A 255 56.78 33.96 46.12
C TYR A 255 56.98 35.28 46.88
N GLY A 256 56.26 35.50 47.98
CA GLY A 256 56.44 36.67 48.85
C GLY A 256 55.94 37.99 48.26
N PHE A 257 54.83 37.97 47.53
CA PHE A 257 54.19 39.16 46.96
C PHE A 257 53.07 39.71 47.86
N ASP A 258 52.95 41.04 47.97
CA ASP A 258 51.84 41.69 48.68
C ASP A 258 50.58 41.77 47.79
N LEU A 259 49.39 41.62 48.39
CA LEU A 259 48.10 41.88 47.71
C LEU A 259 47.99 43.36 47.32
N SER A 260 47.45 43.63 46.12
CA SER A 260 47.14 45.00 45.70
C SER A 260 46.15 45.69 46.66
N PRO A 261 46.41 46.94 47.10
CA PRO A 261 45.49 47.67 47.99
C PRO A 261 44.15 48.07 47.34
N ASP A 262 43.96 47.85 46.03
CA ASP A 262 42.73 48.15 45.27
C ASP A 262 41.89 46.90 44.92
N ALA A 263 42.17 45.73 45.52
CA ALA A 263 41.44 44.50 45.20
C ALA A 263 40.02 44.51 45.79
N VAL A 264 39.01 44.88 45.00
CA VAL A 264 37.60 44.68 45.36
C VAL A 264 37.25 43.20 45.15
N THR A 265 36.93 42.46 46.22
CA THR A 265 36.49 41.07 46.15
C THR A 265 35.06 40.92 46.65
N ALA A 266 34.15 40.49 45.76
CA ALA A 266 32.78 40.15 46.11
C ALA A 266 32.70 39.04 47.18
N PRO A 267 31.60 38.95 47.96
CA PRO A 267 31.37 37.88 48.92
C PRO A 267 31.43 36.49 48.27
N ILE A 268 31.81 35.46 49.03
CA ILE A 268 31.81 34.06 48.57
C ILE A 268 30.87 33.22 49.43
N PHE A 269 30.07 32.33 48.82
CA PHE A 269 29.27 31.36 49.58
C PHE A 269 30.16 30.20 50.02
N THR A 270 30.27 29.95 51.33
CA THR A 270 30.95 28.78 51.90
C THR A 270 30.00 27.62 52.20
N ARG A 271 28.69 27.89 52.20
CA ARG A 271 27.63 26.88 52.30
C ARG A 271 26.37 27.42 51.65
N ALA A 272 25.81 26.72 50.68
CA ALA A 272 24.54 27.08 50.07
C ALA A 272 23.70 25.82 49.77
N PRO A 273 22.36 25.92 49.76
CA PRO A 273 21.49 24.79 49.41
C PRO A 273 21.69 24.32 47.96
N THR A 274 21.48 23.03 47.72
CA THR A 274 21.47 22.43 46.38
C THR A 274 20.05 22.02 45.99
N ASP A 275 19.87 21.62 44.72
CA ASP A 275 18.59 21.13 44.22
C ASP A 275 18.01 20.05 45.14
N THR A 276 16.76 20.24 45.59
CA THR A 276 16.14 19.41 46.63
C THR A 276 14.64 19.24 46.38
N THR A 277 14.14 18.01 46.51
CA THR A 277 12.71 17.71 46.56
C THR A 277 12.22 17.67 48.01
N LEU A 278 11.19 18.45 48.32
CA LEU A 278 10.61 18.62 49.64
C LEU A 278 9.17 18.07 49.68
N GLN A 279 8.72 17.62 50.83
CA GLN A 279 7.37 17.08 51.02
C GLN A 279 6.45 18.12 51.66
N VAL A 280 5.17 18.10 51.27
CA VAL A 280 4.13 18.87 51.97
C VAL A 280 4.06 18.42 53.44
N GLY A 281 4.00 19.38 54.36
CA GLY A 281 4.03 19.15 55.80
C GLY A 281 5.44 19.00 56.40
N GLN A 282 6.49 18.98 55.56
CA GLN A 282 7.87 18.96 56.04
C GLN A 282 8.26 20.33 56.60
N SER A 283 8.82 20.34 57.81
CA SER A 283 9.55 21.51 58.32
C SER A 283 10.92 21.58 57.65
N VAL A 284 11.19 22.70 56.99
CA VAL A 284 12.40 22.95 56.21
C VAL A 284 13.32 23.86 57.01
N ALA A 285 14.61 23.55 57.02
CA ALA A 285 15.65 24.37 57.63
C ALA A 285 16.96 24.20 56.85
N LEU A 286 17.25 25.10 55.91
CA LEU A 286 18.44 25.07 55.06
C LEU A 286 19.34 26.26 55.40
N ASP A 287 20.58 25.98 55.77
CA ASP A 287 21.53 27.02 56.19
C ASP A 287 22.32 27.56 54.99
N VAL A 288 22.61 28.86 55.03
CA VAL A 288 23.40 29.62 54.06
C VAL A 288 24.55 30.27 54.81
N ARG A 289 25.75 30.21 54.24
CA ARG A 289 26.93 30.92 54.74
C ARG A 289 27.68 31.56 53.59
N ALA A 290 28.02 32.82 53.78
CA ALA A 290 28.92 33.60 52.94
C ALA A 290 30.00 34.26 53.81
N LEU A 291 31.13 34.59 53.19
CA LEU A 291 32.23 35.33 53.80
C LEU A 291 32.69 36.42 52.83
N ASP A 292 33.16 37.53 53.38
CA ASP A 292 33.87 38.56 52.63
C ASP A 292 35.38 38.31 52.79
N PRO A 293 36.12 38.11 51.68
CA PRO A 293 37.57 37.90 51.75
C PRO A 293 38.35 39.01 52.47
N HIS A 294 37.79 40.22 52.68
CA HIS A 294 38.41 41.29 53.48
C HIS A 294 38.24 41.14 55.01
N GLY A 295 37.52 40.12 55.49
CA GLY A 295 37.36 39.83 56.92
C GLY A 295 36.33 40.71 57.65
N ASN A 296 35.43 41.34 56.91
CA ASN A 296 34.33 42.21 57.33
C ASN A 296 32.96 41.50 57.21
N ASP A 297 32.90 40.18 57.42
CA ASP A 297 31.67 39.36 57.35
C ASP A 297 30.47 39.96 58.10
N ALA A 298 30.74 40.71 59.17
CA ALA A 298 29.74 41.42 59.97
C ALA A 298 28.88 42.42 59.18
N THR A 299 29.35 42.90 58.02
CA THR A 299 28.63 43.86 57.16
C THR A 299 27.95 43.22 55.94
N LEU A 300 28.07 41.90 55.76
CA LEU A 300 27.37 41.20 54.68
C LEU A 300 25.86 41.23 54.88
N THR A 301 25.14 41.40 53.77
CA THR A 301 23.69 41.25 53.71
C THR A 301 23.32 40.10 52.79
N LEU A 302 22.42 39.23 53.27
CA LEU A 302 21.90 38.10 52.50
C LEU A 302 20.44 38.32 52.13
N ALA A 303 20.05 37.93 50.92
CA ALA A 303 18.66 37.95 50.48
C ALA A 303 18.34 36.69 49.66
N ALA A 304 17.07 36.29 49.61
CA ALA A 304 16.60 35.24 48.72
C ALA A 304 15.34 35.67 47.96
N SER A 305 15.19 35.19 46.73
CA SER A 305 14.00 35.41 45.89
C SER A 305 13.41 34.08 45.39
N ASP A 306 12.18 34.16 44.88
CA ASP A 306 11.47 33.05 44.25
C ASP A 306 11.26 31.82 45.16
N LEU A 307 11.13 32.08 46.46
CA LEU A 307 10.82 31.06 47.47
C LEU A 307 9.38 30.54 47.32
N PRO A 308 9.13 29.26 47.65
CA PRO A 308 7.78 28.80 47.97
C PRO A 308 7.16 29.69 49.04
N PRO A 309 5.87 30.10 48.93
CA PRO A 309 5.25 31.03 49.88
C PRO A 309 5.32 30.60 51.36
N GLY A 310 5.34 29.29 51.62
CA GLY A 310 5.50 28.70 52.95
C GLY A 310 6.92 28.69 53.51
N LEU A 311 7.91 29.13 52.73
CA LEU A 311 9.29 29.33 53.18
C LEU A 311 9.62 30.82 53.31
N MET A 312 10.40 31.14 54.33
CA MET A 312 10.98 32.47 54.53
C MET A 312 12.50 32.34 54.62
N PHE A 313 13.20 33.37 54.14
CA PHE A 313 14.62 33.51 54.34
C PHE A 313 14.90 34.55 55.42
N THR A 314 15.70 34.17 56.41
CA THR A 314 16.18 35.06 57.46
C THR A 314 17.68 35.28 57.27
N ASP A 315 18.10 36.53 57.18
CA ASP A 315 19.51 36.91 57.32
C ASP A 315 19.83 37.01 58.82
N ASP A 316 20.70 36.12 59.30
CA ASP A 316 21.13 36.06 60.70
C ASP A 316 22.34 37.00 60.96
N GLY A 317 22.84 37.68 59.92
CA GLY A 317 23.98 38.57 59.96
C GLY A 317 25.33 37.84 60.01
N GLY A 318 26.43 38.58 59.81
CA GLY A 318 27.77 37.97 59.83
C GLY A 318 27.98 36.96 58.70
N GLY A 319 27.32 37.16 57.55
CA GLY A 319 27.34 36.24 56.42
C GLY A 319 26.56 34.95 56.64
N GLN A 320 25.70 34.83 57.66
CA GLN A 320 24.88 33.65 57.90
C GLN A 320 23.41 33.93 57.62
N GLY A 321 22.71 32.97 57.02
CA GLY A 321 21.27 33.05 56.83
C GLY A 321 20.61 31.68 56.76
N ARG A 322 19.29 31.64 56.81
CA ARG A 322 18.54 30.38 56.86
C ARG A 322 17.20 30.47 56.14
N LEU A 323 16.93 29.48 55.29
CA LEU A 323 15.59 29.22 54.78
C LEU A 323 14.85 28.36 55.80
N THR A 324 13.72 28.83 56.31
CA THR A 324 12.88 28.08 57.26
C THR A 324 11.40 28.16 56.90
N GLY A 325 10.62 27.19 57.36
CA GLY A 325 9.17 27.18 57.18
C GLY A 325 8.59 25.78 57.19
N THR A 326 7.28 25.69 56.97
CA THR A 326 6.58 24.41 56.79
C THR A 326 5.75 24.51 55.53
N LEU A 327 6.01 23.62 54.57
CA LEU A 327 5.33 23.61 53.30
C LEU A 327 3.89 23.10 53.44
N THR A 328 2.98 23.70 52.69
CA THR A 328 1.59 23.30 52.55
C THR A 328 1.29 22.84 51.13
N THR A 329 0.10 22.32 50.87
CA THR A 329 -0.32 21.98 49.50
C THR A 329 -0.41 23.20 48.59
N ALA A 330 -0.55 24.41 49.14
CA ALA A 330 -0.53 25.66 48.37
C ALA A 330 0.88 26.03 47.87
N ASP A 331 1.91 25.43 48.45
CA ASP A 331 3.33 25.64 48.09
C ASP A 331 3.81 24.61 47.06
N ALA A 332 2.90 23.81 46.49
CA ALA A 332 3.25 22.80 45.52
C ALA A 332 3.64 23.43 44.17
N GLY A 333 4.80 23.03 43.65
CA GLY A 333 5.40 23.62 42.45
C GLY A 333 6.92 23.44 42.42
N THR A 334 7.53 23.91 41.34
CA THR A 334 8.98 23.92 41.15
C THR A 334 9.46 25.38 41.20
N TYR A 335 10.40 25.65 42.10
CA TYR A 335 10.88 27.00 42.42
C TYR A 335 12.38 27.09 42.14
N ARG A 336 12.79 28.02 41.28
CA ARG A 336 14.21 28.31 41.04
C ARG A 336 14.63 29.43 41.99
N VAL A 337 15.05 29.05 43.18
CA VAL A 337 15.42 29.98 44.25
C VAL A 337 16.78 30.59 43.95
N GLU A 338 16.88 31.91 44.08
CA GLU A 338 18.15 32.65 44.05
C GLU A 338 18.47 33.16 45.45
N ILE A 339 19.72 32.98 45.87
CA ILE A 339 20.28 33.57 47.09
C ILE A 339 21.37 34.56 46.67
N ARG A 340 21.33 35.75 47.26
CA ARG A 340 22.23 36.86 46.97
C ARG A 340 22.99 37.26 48.23
N ALA A 341 24.31 37.34 48.15
CA ALA A 341 25.18 37.94 49.17
C ALA A 341 25.72 39.27 48.64
N THR A 342 25.62 40.34 49.45
CA THR A 342 26.11 41.68 49.08
C THR A 342 27.00 42.23 50.20
N ASP A 343 28.18 42.74 49.86
CA ASP A 343 29.07 43.41 50.82
C ASP A 343 28.75 44.90 51.01
N GLN A 344 29.54 45.56 51.86
CA GLN A 344 29.41 46.99 52.18
C GLN A 344 29.78 47.92 51.01
N ASP A 345 30.59 47.42 50.08
CA ASP A 345 31.07 48.15 48.90
C ASP A 345 30.11 48.00 47.71
N GLY A 346 29.11 47.12 47.86
CA GLY A 346 28.00 46.92 46.92
C GLY A 346 28.23 45.77 45.94
N GLU A 347 29.31 45.01 46.11
CA GLU A 347 29.59 43.83 45.28
C GLU A 347 28.72 42.65 45.67
N VAL A 348 28.41 41.82 44.67
CA VAL A 348 27.35 40.81 44.78
C VAL A 348 27.81 39.46 44.25
N THR A 349 27.49 38.40 45.00
CA THR A 349 27.52 37.02 44.50
C THR A 349 26.14 36.39 44.63
N THR A 350 25.73 35.63 43.61
CA THR A 350 24.45 34.90 43.61
C THR A 350 24.69 33.39 43.52
N HIS A 351 23.78 32.63 44.14
CA HIS A 351 23.71 31.17 44.08
C HIS A 351 22.27 30.76 43.76
N THR A 352 22.08 29.89 42.77
CA THR A 352 20.74 29.42 42.37
C THR A 352 20.60 27.92 42.53
N PHE A 353 19.45 27.47 43.03
CA PHE A 353 19.10 26.06 43.17
C PHE A 353 17.59 25.85 42.98
N VAL A 354 17.16 24.61 42.77
CA VAL A 354 15.76 24.24 42.52
C VAL A 354 15.16 23.56 43.74
N LEU A 355 14.03 24.09 44.23
CA LEU A 355 13.16 23.41 45.19
C LEU A 355 11.95 22.83 44.48
N ILE A 356 11.76 21.52 44.62
CA ILE A 356 10.61 20.80 44.07
C ILE A 356 9.66 20.44 45.21
N VAL A 357 8.41 20.88 45.14
CA VAL A 357 7.34 20.46 46.04
C VAL A 357 6.27 19.75 45.21
N PRO A 358 6.28 18.40 45.13
CA PRO A 358 5.37 17.67 44.25
C PRO A 358 3.90 17.91 44.60
N ARG A 359 3.07 18.16 43.58
CA ARG A 359 1.62 18.36 43.73
C ARG A 359 0.92 17.02 44.00
N PRO A 360 -0.06 16.94 44.91
CA PRO A 360 -0.80 15.70 45.10
C PRO A 360 -1.70 15.40 43.89
N ILE A 361 -1.75 14.14 43.46
CA ILE A 361 -2.76 13.61 42.53
C ILE A 361 -3.36 12.35 43.16
N ALA A 362 -4.69 12.27 43.23
CA ALA A 362 -5.36 11.10 43.78
C ALA A 362 -5.48 9.99 42.72
N LEU A 363 -5.50 8.73 43.13
CA LEU A 363 -5.98 7.65 42.27
C LEU A 363 -7.41 7.97 41.81
N ASP A 364 -7.72 7.61 40.58
CA ASP A 364 -9.02 7.81 39.94
C ASP A 364 -9.44 9.28 39.85
N SER A 365 -8.48 10.14 39.50
CA SER A 365 -8.70 11.59 39.37
C SER A 365 -8.03 12.19 38.14
N THR A 366 -8.52 13.35 37.71
CA THR A 366 -7.90 14.19 36.69
C THR A 366 -7.64 15.56 37.28
N THR A 367 -6.40 16.04 37.13
CA THR A 367 -6.00 17.39 37.53
C THR A 367 -5.61 18.23 36.32
N GLU A 368 -5.73 19.54 36.44
CA GLU A 368 -5.32 20.51 35.43
C GLU A 368 -4.12 21.31 35.95
N ASP A 369 -3.16 21.60 35.08
CA ASP A 369 -1.99 22.41 35.41
C ASP A 369 -1.44 23.12 34.16
N SER A 370 -0.36 23.88 34.31
CA SER A 370 0.33 24.51 33.19
C SER A 370 1.84 24.38 33.33
N LEU A 371 2.45 23.77 32.31
CA LEU A 371 3.89 23.62 32.25
C LEU A 371 4.55 24.98 31.99
N ARG A 372 5.66 25.26 32.68
CA ARG A 372 6.44 26.49 32.52
C ARG A 372 7.72 26.22 31.75
N LEU A 373 8.25 27.25 31.08
CA LEU A 373 9.52 27.15 30.34
C LEU A 373 10.65 26.71 31.29
N HIS A 374 11.43 25.72 30.87
CA HIS A 374 12.61 25.23 31.60
C HIS A 374 12.35 24.67 33.01
N LEU A 375 11.10 24.38 33.37
CA LEU A 375 10.74 23.78 34.67
C LEU A 375 9.87 22.55 34.47
N ASP A 376 10.19 21.51 35.20
CA ASP A 376 9.42 20.28 35.24
C ASP A 376 8.29 20.42 36.26
N ASP A 377 7.13 19.84 35.95
CA ASP A 377 6.08 19.64 36.93
C ASP A 377 6.20 18.27 37.58
N TRP A 378 6.08 18.26 38.90
CA TRP A 378 6.15 17.05 39.72
C TRP A 378 4.83 16.84 40.43
N PHE A 379 4.31 15.62 40.36
CA PHE A 379 3.16 15.15 41.12
C PHE A 379 3.53 13.98 42.00
N ARG A 380 2.68 13.70 42.99
CA ARG A 380 2.82 12.58 43.93
C ARG A 380 1.48 11.88 44.15
N PHE A 381 1.49 10.56 44.21
CA PHE A 381 0.36 9.75 44.69
C PHE A 381 0.84 8.61 45.58
N ASP A 382 -0.02 8.17 46.50
CA ASP A 382 0.24 6.96 47.30
C ASP A 382 -0.40 5.75 46.63
N GLY A 383 0.35 4.66 46.52
CA GLY A 383 -0.06 3.44 45.84
C GLY A 383 0.22 2.18 46.67
N THR A 384 -0.56 1.13 46.41
CA THR A 384 -0.39 -0.20 47.02
C THR A 384 0.23 -1.15 46.00
N ALA A 385 1.14 -2.03 46.45
CA ALA A 385 1.73 -3.06 45.60
C ALA A 385 0.63 -3.90 44.90
N GLY A 386 0.78 -4.10 43.59
CA GLY A 386 -0.15 -4.85 42.74
C GLY A 386 -1.34 -4.06 42.21
N THR A 387 -1.61 -2.84 42.71
CA THR A 387 -2.59 -1.95 42.05
C THR A 387 -2.12 -1.65 40.63
N VAL A 388 -3.01 -1.81 39.65
CA VAL A 388 -2.70 -1.53 38.25
C VAL A 388 -3.25 -0.16 37.89
N VAL A 389 -2.41 0.68 37.27
CA VAL A 389 -2.77 2.06 36.95
C VAL A 389 -2.44 2.43 35.50
N THR A 390 -3.14 3.42 34.97
CA THR A 390 -2.80 4.16 33.77
C THR A 390 -2.61 5.63 34.11
N LEU A 391 -1.66 6.27 33.43
CA LEU A 391 -1.52 7.72 33.44
C LEU A 391 -1.73 8.27 32.04
N ARG A 392 -2.32 9.46 31.98
CA ARG A 392 -2.50 10.17 30.72
C ARG A 392 -2.32 11.66 30.88
N PHE A 393 -1.38 12.19 30.10
CA PHE A 393 -1.23 13.61 29.84
C PHE A 393 -2.02 13.98 28.59
N HIS A 394 -2.72 15.11 28.63
CA HIS A 394 -3.34 15.73 27.45
C HIS A 394 -3.16 17.26 27.49
N GLY A 395 -2.35 17.77 26.58
CA GLY A 395 -2.10 19.20 26.37
C GLY A 395 -2.17 19.53 24.87
N PRO A 396 -3.29 20.06 24.36
CA PRO A 396 -3.49 20.26 22.91
C PRO A 396 -2.54 21.31 22.29
N GLY A 397 -1.91 22.17 23.11
CA GLY A 397 -0.90 23.14 22.68
C GLY A 397 0.52 22.60 22.59
N PHE A 398 0.76 21.33 22.93
CA PHE A 398 2.09 20.73 22.91
C PHE A 398 2.28 19.94 21.61
N TYR A 399 3.17 20.41 20.72
CA TYR A 399 3.40 19.84 19.39
C TYR A 399 4.71 19.06 19.26
N THR A 400 5.58 19.12 20.27
CA THR A 400 6.84 18.35 20.32
C THR A 400 6.87 17.45 21.55
N TRP A 401 8.02 16.85 21.88
CA TRP A 401 8.08 15.79 22.88
C TRP A 401 7.89 16.26 24.33
N THR A 402 6.69 16.03 24.85
CA THR A 402 6.37 15.99 26.29
C THR A 402 6.68 14.59 26.82
N HIS A 403 7.39 14.53 27.93
CA HIS A 403 7.76 13.32 28.65
C HIS A 403 6.89 13.17 29.88
N LEU A 404 6.49 11.93 30.14
CA LEU A 404 5.73 11.50 31.31
C LEU A 404 6.47 10.32 31.94
N GLU A 405 6.96 10.49 33.16
CA GLU A 405 7.74 9.50 33.89
C GLU A 405 7.11 9.21 35.26
N VAL A 406 7.16 7.95 35.67
CA VAL A 406 6.76 7.49 37.01
C VAL A 406 8.00 6.97 37.72
N ILE A 407 8.21 7.46 38.93
CA ILE A 407 9.35 7.15 39.80
C ILE A 407 8.82 6.49 41.07
N GLY A 408 9.45 5.39 41.46
CA GLY A 408 9.07 4.59 42.62
C GLY A 408 9.39 5.27 43.96
N PRO A 409 8.85 4.73 45.07
CA PRO A 409 9.10 5.23 46.43
C PRO A 409 10.58 5.25 46.84
N ASP A 410 11.38 4.37 46.28
CA ASP A 410 12.84 4.31 46.46
C ASP A 410 13.62 5.34 45.62
N GLY A 411 12.93 6.13 44.79
CA GLY A 411 13.51 7.11 43.89
C GLY A 411 13.94 6.56 42.54
N THR A 412 13.71 5.28 42.25
CA THR A 412 14.08 4.67 40.96
C THR A 412 13.05 4.98 39.86
N PRO A 413 13.46 5.36 38.65
CA PRO A 413 12.53 5.49 37.52
C PRO A 413 11.93 4.11 37.19
N LEU A 414 10.60 4.02 37.19
CA LEU A 414 9.89 2.78 36.88
C LEU A 414 9.56 2.69 35.39
N LEU A 415 8.89 3.72 34.88
CA LEU A 415 8.41 3.76 33.50
C LEU A 415 8.44 5.21 33.01
N GLY A 416 8.74 5.37 31.73
CA GLY A 416 8.72 6.67 31.07
C GLY A 416 8.33 6.53 29.61
N THR A 417 7.57 7.49 29.11
CA THR A 417 7.26 7.60 27.69
C THR A 417 7.14 9.05 27.27
N ARG A 418 7.10 9.30 25.97
CA ARG A 418 6.99 10.63 25.41
C ARG A 418 6.02 10.67 24.25
N GLY A 419 5.41 11.82 24.05
CA GLY A 419 4.46 12.09 22.97
C GLY A 419 4.28 13.58 22.78
N ALA A 420 3.44 13.96 21.83
CA ALA A 420 3.11 15.36 21.59
C ALA A 420 1.95 15.81 22.49
N SER A 421 0.80 16.08 21.88
CA SER A 421 -0.37 16.63 22.58
C SER A 421 -1.02 15.64 23.55
N THR A 422 -0.73 14.35 23.40
CA THR A 422 -1.15 13.30 24.32
C THR A 422 0.01 12.36 24.61
N VAL A 423 0.12 11.94 25.87
CA VAL A 423 1.07 10.93 26.32
C VAL A 423 0.31 9.97 27.21
N HIS A 424 0.43 8.68 26.95
CA HIS A 424 -0.21 7.63 27.73
C HIS A 424 0.82 6.65 28.23
N LEU A 425 0.73 6.29 29.51
CA LEU A 425 1.64 5.39 30.18
C LEU A 425 0.84 4.35 30.96
N GLY A 426 1.18 3.07 30.77
CA GLY A 426 0.44 1.94 31.31
C GLY A 426 -0.49 1.28 30.29
N PRO A 427 -1.32 0.33 30.75
CA PRO A 427 -1.48 -0.12 32.13
C PRO A 427 -0.24 -0.84 32.69
N PHE A 428 0.06 -0.65 33.98
CA PHE A 428 1.16 -1.35 34.68
C PHE A 428 0.85 -1.54 36.17
N ALA A 429 1.39 -2.59 36.78
CA ALA A 429 1.26 -2.85 38.21
C ALA A 429 2.30 -2.09 39.02
N LEU A 430 1.89 -1.51 40.15
CA LEU A 430 2.79 -0.88 41.11
C LEU A 430 3.62 -1.96 41.83
N PRO A 431 4.96 -1.91 41.81
CA PRO A 431 5.81 -2.98 42.36
C PRO A 431 5.79 -3.06 43.89
N GLU A 432 5.60 -1.92 44.57
CA GLU A 432 5.64 -1.84 46.03
C GLU A 432 4.61 -0.84 46.60
N THR A 433 4.35 -0.93 47.90
CA THR A 433 3.45 0.02 48.58
C THR A 433 4.24 1.24 49.03
N GLY A 434 3.82 2.43 48.64
CA GLY A 434 4.51 3.66 49.01
C GLY A 434 4.10 4.85 48.16
N ALA A 435 4.96 5.87 48.19
CA ALA A 435 4.74 7.14 47.53
C ALA A 435 5.43 7.23 46.18
N TYR A 436 4.66 7.40 45.13
CA TYR A 436 5.18 7.49 43.77
C TYR A 436 5.24 8.95 43.34
N ALA A 437 6.26 9.29 42.56
CA ALA A 437 6.36 10.59 41.90
C ALA A 437 6.05 10.46 40.41
N VAL A 438 5.40 11.48 39.85
CA VAL A 438 5.14 11.61 38.41
C VAL A 438 5.80 12.89 37.93
N ARG A 439 6.70 12.77 36.97
CA ARG A 439 7.40 13.92 36.38
C ARG A 439 6.85 14.19 34.98
N VAL A 440 6.52 15.45 34.73
CA VAL A 440 6.04 15.95 33.43
C VAL A 440 6.98 17.05 32.96
N PHE A 441 7.62 16.87 31.81
CA PHE A 441 8.54 17.87 31.26
C PHE A 441 8.55 17.90 29.73
N HIS A 442 9.05 19.00 29.15
CA HIS A 442 9.07 19.19 27.69
C HIS A 442 10.47 19.57 27.21
N THR A 443 10.99 18.83 26.23
CA THR A 443 12.40 18.96 25.79
C THR A 443 12.72 20.24 25.02
N ASN A 444 11.73 20.86 24.38
CA ASN A 444 11.90 22.10 23.61
C ASN A 444 11.33 23.33 24.32
N ASN A 445 11.21 23.29 25.65
CA ASN A 445 10.63 24.38 26.44
C ASN A 445 9.22 24.74 25.96
N GLY A 446 8.34 23.75 25.88
CA GLY A 446 6.92 23.97 25.62
C GLY A 446 6.27 24.42 26.92
N ALA A 447 5.48 25.49 26.87
CA ALA A 447 4.73 25.97 28.02
C ALA A 447 3.25 26.08 27.67
N GLY A 448 2.38 25.82 28.64
CA GLY A 448 0.94 25.92 28.45
C GLY A 448 0.13 24.94 29.28
N PRO A 449 -1.21 25.06 29.22
CA PRO A 449 -2.11 24.26 30.03
C PRO A 449 -2.18 22.81 29.55
N TYR A 450 -2.29 21.89 30.49
CA TYR A 450 -2.52 20.47 30.25
C TYR A 450 -3.40 19.87 31.34
N ARG A 451 -3.87 18.65 31.09
CA ARG A 451 -4.56 17.81 32.07
C ARG A 451 -3.78 16.52 32.26
N LEU A 452 -3.70 16.06 33.51
CA LEU A 452 -3.08 14.80 33.89
C LEU A 452 -4.12 13.95 34.60
N GLY A 453 -4.38 12.76 34.06
CA GLY A 453 -5.24 11.75 34.68
C GLY A 453 -4.43 10.59 35.20
N LEU A 454 -4.84 10.08 36.36
CA LEU A 454 -4.33 8.86 36.99
C LEU A 454 -5.54 7.98 37.29
N ALA A 455 -5.68 6.87 36.57
CA ALA A 455 -6.80 5.95 36.70
C ALA A 455 -6.31 4.56 37.13
N THR A 456 -7.07 3.90 37.99
CA THR A 456 -6.89 2.47 38.27
C THR A 456 -7.50 1.63 37.15
N VAL A 457 -6.94 0.45 36.94
CA VAL A 457 -7.46 -0.52 35.98
C VAL A 457 -8.43 -1.46 36.69
N GLU A 458 -9.71 -1.33 36.36
CA GLU A 458 -10.77 -2.17 36.89
C GLU A 458 -10.78 -3.55 36.21
N ALA A 459 -11.28 -4.56 36.94
CA ALA A 459 -11.47 -5.89 36.38
C ALA A 459 -12.51 -5.85 35.23
N PRO A 460 -12.36 -6.69 34.19
CA PRO A 460 -13.29 -6.70 33.07
C PRO A 460 -14.72 -7.03 33.50
N THR A 461 -15.69 -6.29 32.96
CA THR A 461 -17.11 -6.56 33.18
C THR A 461 -17.53 -7.79 32.38
N PRO A 462 -18.07 -8.86 33.02
CA PRO A 462 -18.54 -10.03 32.28
C PRO A 462 -19.74 -9.70 31.37
N ILE A 463 -19.69 -10.17 30.13
CA ILE A 463 -20.78 -10.05 29.13
C ILE A 463 -21.04 -11.42 28.50
N THR A 464 -22.27 -11.62 28.02
CA THR A 464 -22.64 -12.82 27.24
C THR A 464 -23.02 -12.38 25.83
N PRO A 465 -22.24 -12.73 24.80
CA PRO A 465 -22.57 -12.37 23.42
C PRO A 465 -23.87 -13.04 22.97
N ALA A 466 -24.87 -12.24 22.60
CA ALA A 466 -26.11 -12.73 22.00
C ALA A 466 -26.04 -12.64 20.46
N ALA A 467 -26.70 -13.57 19.76
CA ALA A 467 -26.89 -13.46 18.32
C ALA A 467 -28.12 -12.56 18.03
N PRO A 468 -28.05 -11.60 17.10
CA PRO A 468 -26.89 -11.27 16.26
C PRO A 468 -25.87 -10.33 16.92
N PHE A 469 -26.23 -9.64 18.00
CA PHE A 469 -25.31 -8.81 18.78
C PHE A 469 -25.79 -8.55 20.21
N VAL A 470 -24.88 -8.03 21.04
CA VAL A 470 -25.17 -7.38 22.32
C VAL A 470 -24.73 -5.92 22.27
N ASP A 471 -25.62 -5.02 22.71
CA ASP A 471 -25.32 -3.60 22.91
C ASP A 471 -24.75 -3.39 24.32
N LEU A 472 -23.66 -2.63 24.39
CA LEU A 472 -22.93 -2.30 25.60
C LEU A 472 -22.72 -0.80 25.64
N THR A 473 -22.78 -0.24 26.85
CA THR A 473 -22.45 1.17 27.09
C THR A 473 -21.37 1.24 28.15
N GLY A 474 -20.47 2.21 27.99
CA GLY A 474 -19.42 2.49 28.95
C GLY A 474 -19.25 3.98 29.14
N THR A 475 -18.61 4.37 30.23
CA THR A 475 -18.29 5.78 30.51
C THR A 475 -16.85 5.89 30.97
N VAL A 476 -16.10 6.76 30.30
CA VAL A 476 -14.77 7.21 30.74
C VAL A 476 -14.99 8.43 31.62
N THR A 477 -14.75 8.31 32.93
CA THR A 477 -14.90 9.41 33.89
C THR A 477 -13.56 10.09 34.21
N ILE A 478 -12.46 9.37 34.04
CA ILE A 478 -11.10 9.86 34.33
C ILE A 478 -10.28 9.87 33.04
N LEU A 479 -9.49 10.93 32.82
CA LEU A 479 -8.60 11.03 31.69
C LEU A 479 -7.61 9.84 31.69
N GLY A 480 -7.63 9.03 30.62
CA GLY A 480 -6.76 7.85 30.51
C GLY A 480 -7.30 6.56 31.11
N GLN A 481 -8.53 6.58 31.64
CA GLN A 481 -9.23 5.36 32.04
C GLN A 481 -9.53 4.49 30.80
N HIS A 482 -9.22 3.21 30.91
CA HIS A 482 -9.62 2.19 29.94
C HIS A 482 -10.81 1.41 30.51
N VAL A 483 -11.71 0.96 29.65
CA VAL A 483 -12.88 0.16 30.05
C VAL A 483 -12.77 -1.22 29.43
N TYR A 484 -13.01 -2.26 30.23
CA TYR A 484 -12.82 -3.65 29.84
C TYR A 484 -14.11 -4.45 29.99
N TYR A 485 -14.43 -5.26 28.99
CA TYR A 485 -15.47 -6.28 29.03
C TYR A 485 -14.86 -7.66 28.78
N GLN A 486 -15.45 -8.72 29.30
CA GLN A 486 -14.96 -10.09 29.09
C GLN A 486 -16.11 -11.04 28.72
N PHE A 487 -15.87 -11.92 27.75
CA PHE A 487 -16.78 -13.01 27.40
C PHE A 487 -16.02 -14.31 27.16
N ASP A 488 -16.69 -15.44 27.35
CA ASP A 488 -16.18 -16.74 26.95
C ASP A 488 -16.54 -16.99 25.48
N GLY A 489 -15.54 -17.29 24.65
CA GLY A 489 -15.68 -17.59 23.23
C GLY A 489 -15.23 -19.01 22.91
N SER A 490 -15.78 -19.57 21.84
CA SER A 490 -15.40 -20.90 21.34
C SER A 490 -14.58 -20.77 20.05
N ALA A 491 -13.64 -21.68 19.83
CA ALA A 491 -12.88 -21.78 18.59
C ALA A 491 -13.83 -21.88 17.38
N GLY A 492 -13.61 -21.06 16.37
CA GLY A 492 -14.44 -21.00 15.17
C GLY A 492 -15.70 -20.10 15.27
N ASP A 493 -16.05 -19.60 16.46
CA ASP A 493 -17.07 -18.55 16.58
C ASP A 493 -16.63 -17.31 15.78
N VAL A 494 -17.58 -16.68 15.09
CA VAL A 494 -17.30 -15.49 14.27
C VAL A 494 -17.95 -14.27 14.88
N HIS A 495 -17.11 -13.28 15.14
CA HIS A 495 -17.48 -12.03 15.78
C HIS A 495 -17.12 -10.81 14.91
N ARG A 496 -17.77 -9.70 15.21
CA ARG A 496 -17.40 -8.36 14.78
C ARG A 496 -17.66 -7.42 15.94
N PHE A 497 -16.88 -6.37 16.08
CA PHE A 497 -17.17 -5.33 17.06
C PHE A 497 -17.25 -3.97 16.41
N PHE A 498 -18.13 -3.15 16.95
CA PHE A 498 -18.35 -1.77 16.56
C PHE A 498 -18.34 -0.90 17.81
N PHE A 499 -17.84 0.32 17.69
CA PHE A 499 -18.08 1.32 18.73
C PHE A 499 -18.31 2.69 18.13
N GLN A 500 -18.97 3.54 18.93
CA GLN A 500 -19.21 4.93 18.65
C GLN A 500 -18.92 5.78 19.89
N THR A 501 -18.29 6.93 19.68
CA THR A 501 -17.91 7.86 20.74
C THR A 501 -18.59 9.22 20.53
N PRO A 502 -19.65 9.55 21.29
CA PRO A 502 -20.22 10.90 21.28
C PRO A 502 -19.22 11.95 21.79
N ASP A 503 -19.49 13.22 21.47
CA ASP A 503 -18.76 14.34 22.08
C ASP A 503 -19.03 14.41 23.59
N PRO A 504 -18.03 14.77 24.42
CA PRO A 504 -16.73 15.33 24.07
C PRO A 504 -15.57 14.30 24.04
N LEU A 505 -15.85 12.99 24.06
CA LEU A 505 -14.81 11.94 24.16
C LEU A 505 -13.83 12.00 22.97
N GLY A 506 -14.34 12.40 21.80
CA GLY A 506 -13.57 12.61 20.58
C GLY A 506 -13.38 11.31 19.80
N GLY A 507 -12.61 10.36 20.33
CA GLY A 507 -12.29 9.10 19.66
C GLY A 507 -11.70 8.06 20.61
N GLY A 508 -11.36 6.89 20.07
CA GLY A 508 -10.86 5.79 20.87
C GLY A 508 -10.26 4.66 20.03
N THR A 509 -9.70 3.69 20.73
CA THR A 509 -9.26 2.42 20.19
C THR A 509 -10.03 1.32 20.89
N LEU A 510 -10.61 0.41 20.11
CA LEU A 510 -11.22 -0.81 20.63
C LEU A 510 -10.35 -2.00 20.24
N ARG A 511 -10.01 -2.85 21.21
CA ARG A 511 -9.15 -4.02 21.02
C ARG A 511 -9.83 -5.27 21.54
N LEU A 512 -9.79 -6.33 20.75
CA LEU A 512 -10.10 -7.68 21.21
C LEU A 512 -8.79 -8.39 21.55
N ARG A 513 -8.68 -8.84 22.79
CA ARG A 513 -7.55 -9.61 23.30
C ARG A 513 -7.96 -11.07 23.46
N GLY A 514 -7.06 -11.96 23.03
CA GLY A 514 -7.25 -13.40 23.13
C GLY A 514 -7.16 -13.91 24.58
N PRO A 515 -7.41 -15.21 24.80
CA PRO A 515 -7.21 -15.83 26.11
C PRO A 515 -5.71 -16.01 26.41
N GLY A 516 -5.39 -16.34 27.66
CA GLY A 516 -4.01 -16.58 28.10
C GLY A 516 -3.78 -16.39 29.60
N GLU A 517 -2.60 -16.81 30.06
CA GLU A 517 -2.18 -16.72 31.47
C GLU A 517 -1.73 -15.30 31.87
N ALA A 518 -1.33 -14.47 30.91
CA ALA A 518 -0.97 -13.08 31.16
C ALA A 518 -2.18 -12.28 31.71
N PRO A 519 -1.93 -11.21 32.49
CA PRO A 519 -2.98 -10.28 32.90
C PRO A 519 -3.79 -9.80 31.70
N PHE A 520 -5.10 -9.63 31.86
CA PHE A 520 -6.03 -9.38 30.74
C PHE A 520 -5.66 -8.18 29.86
N TYR A 521 -5.01 -7.17 30.43
CA TYR A 521 -4.57 -5.95 29.74
C TYR A 521 -3.22 -6.10 28.99
N GLU A 522 -2.50 -7.20 29.20
CA GLU A 522 -1.26 -7.57 28.50
C GLU A 522 -1.46 -8.70 27.48
N ARG A 523 -2.63 -9.37 27.49
CA ARG A 523 -2.91 -10.47 26.56
C ARG A 523 -2.80 -10.05 25.09
N PRO A 524 -2.41 -10.98 24.18
CA PRO A 524 -2.24 -10.68 22.76
C PRO A 524 -3.48 -10.03 22.15
N VAL A 525 -3.28 -8.94 21.42
CA VAL A 525 -4.35 -8.27 20.67
C VAL A 525 -4.59 -9.03 19.36
N LEU A 526 -5.77 -9.61 19.22
CA LEU A 526 -6.19 -10.34 18.02
C LEU A 526 -6.74 -9.40 16.94
N ALA A 527 -7.42 -8.33 17.36
CA ALA A 527 -7.96 -7.34 16.46
C ALA A 527 -8.04 -5.97 17.14
N SER A 528 -7.90 -4.91 16.35
CA SER A 528 -8.02 -3.53 16.83
C SER A 528 -8.65 -2.64 15.77
N ILE A 529 -9.55 -1.76 16.20
CA ILE A 529 -10.07 -0.68 15.37
C ILE A 529 -9.95 0.66 16.09
N ASN A 530 -9.88 1.74 15.32
CA ASN A 530 -9.67 3.09 15.82
C ASN A 530 -10.71 4.05 15.23
N ALA A 531 -11.27 4.91 16.08
CA ALA A 531 -12.08 6.05 15.69
C ALA A 531 -11.28 7.32 16.00
N SER A 532 -11.29 8.28 15.08
CA SER A 532 -10.63 9.57 15.27
C SER A 532 -11.59 10.58 15.89
N THR A 533 -11.06 11.74 16.28
CA THR A 533 -11.89 12.87 16.73
C THR A 533 -12.87 13.38 15.65
N PHE A 534 -12.62 13.06 14.38
CA PHE A 534 -13.46 13.45 13.25
C PHE A 534 -14.46 12.34 12.86
N TYR A 535 -13.98 11.10 12.79
CA TYR A 535 -14.78 9.91 12.48
C TYR A 535 -14.99 9.12 13.76
N LYS A 536 -16.11 9.40 14.42
CA LYS A 536 -16.45 8.99 15.80
C LYS A 536 -17.03 7.58 15.93
N GLU A 537 -16.96 6.79 14.87
CA GLU A 537 -17.44 5.41 14.85
C GLU A 537 -16.45 4.53 14.08
N ALA A 538 -16.35 3.27 14.46
CA ALA A 538 -15.54 2.27 13.77
C ALA A 538 -16.15 0.88 13.92
N ALA A 539 -16.04 0.05 12.87
CA ALA A 539 -16.39 -1.37 12.88
C ALA A 539 -15.16 -2.21 12.50
N SER A 540 -15.02 -3.39 13.09
CA SER A 540 -14.00 -4.36 12.70
C SER A 540 -14.40 -5.14 11.45
N ASP A 541 -13.40 -5.71 10.79
CA ASP A 541 -13.63 -6.86 9.93
C ASP A 541 -14.12 -8.06 10.76
N ARG A 542 -14.50 -9.14 10.08
CA ARG A 542 -14.89 -10.39 10.75
C ARG A 542 -13.68 -10.97 11.47
N ILE A 543 -13.91 -11.58 12.62
CA ILE A 543 -12.88 -12.23 13.43
C ILE A 543 -13.37 -13.62 13.76
N VAL A 544 -12.60 -14.62 13.33
CA VAL A 544 -12.78 -16.02 13.74
C VAL A 544 -11.95 -16.21 15.01
N LEU A 545 -12.57 -16.67 16.09
CA LEU A 545 -11.86 -16.94 17.33
C LEU A 545 -10.96 -18.18 17.15
N PRO A 546 -9.65 -18.09 17.47
CA PRO A 546 -8.71 -19.18 17.22
C PRO A 546 -8.82 -20.35 18.21
N GLU A 547 -9.28 -20.08 19.44
CA GLU A 547 -9.30 -21.08 20.52
C GLU A 547 -10.44 -20.83 21.53
N ASP A 548 -10.75 -21.82 22.35
CA ASP A 548 -11.72 -21.70 23.44
C ASP A 548 -11.14 -20.89 24.61
N GLY A 549 -11.92 -19.98 25.20
CA GLY A 549 -11.52 -19.33 26.45
C GLY A 549 -12.05 -17.90 26.66
N PRO A 550 -11.57 -17.20 27.69
CA PRO A 550 -12.01 -15.85 28.03
C PRO A 550 -11.31 -14.78 27.17
N TYR A 551 -12.10 -14.09 26.36
CA TYR A 551 -11.69 -12.96 25.53
C TYR A 551 -12.02 -11.63 26.21
N VAL A 552 -11.18 -10.62 25.98
CA VAL A 552 -11.32 -9.31 26.62
C VAL A 552 -11.42 -8.21 25.57
N LEU A 553 -12.46 -7.40 25.69
CA LEU A 553 -12.71 -6.26 24.85
C LEU A 553 -12.31 -4.99 25.61
N GLU A 554 -11.25 -4.33 25.15
CA GLU A 554 -10.67 -3.13 25.76
C GLU A 554 -11.03 -1.90 24.93
N PHE A 555 -11.73 -0.95 25.54
CA PHE A 555 -11.88 0.40 25.01
C PHE A 555 -10.88 1.35 25.68
N ALA A 556 -10.01 1.95 24.86
CA ALA A 556 -8.99 2.91 25.27
C ALA A 556 -9.23 4.26 24.57
N PRO A 557 -9.59 5.34 25.29
CA PRO A 557 -9.82 6.65 24.67
C PRO A 557 -8.52 7.24 24.10
N THR A 558 -8.60 7.89 22.95
CA THR A 558 -7.44 8.50 22.26
C THR A 558 -7.42 10.03 22.39
N GLY A 559 -8.58 10.64 22.67
CA GLY A 559 -8.71 12.07 22.94
C GLY A 559 -8.34 12.46 24.37
N GLY A 560 -8.58 13.73 24.70
CA GLY A 560 -8.56 14.25 26.07
C GLY A 560 -9.93 14.35 26.72
N GLY A 561 -10.99 13.91 26.04
CA GLY A 561 -12.34 13.97 26.57
C GLY A 561 -12.64 12.84 27.56
N THR A 562 -13.60 13.09 28.43
CA THR A 562 -14.30 12.09 29.24
C THR A 562 -15.77 12.07 28.79
N GLY A 563 -16.46 10.94 28.95
CA GLY A 563 -17.82 10.78 28.44
C GLY A 563 -18.22 9.33 28.19
N ALA A 564 -19.46 9.16 27.74
CA ALA A 564 -20.00 7.85 27.38
C ALA A 564 -19.50 7.39 26.00
N PHE A 565 -19.53 6.07 25.77
CA PHE A 565 -19.38 5.45 24.47
C PHE A 565 -20.34 4.26 24.33
N ASP A 566 -20.75 4.01 23.10
CA ASP A 566 -21.60 2.88 22.74
C ASP A 566 -20.74 1.83 22.04
N LEU A 567 -20.98 0.56 22.36
CA LEU A 567 -20.27 -0.57 21.80
C LEU A 567 -21.27 -1.66 21.43
N ARG A 568 -21.03 -2.32 20.30
CA ARG A 568 -21.81 -3.46 19.85
C ARG A 568 -20.89 -4.61 19.54
N LEU A 569 -21.10 -5.74 20.19
CA LEU A 569 -20.39 -6.99 19.91
C LEU A 569 -21.34 -7.93 19.17
N PHE A 570 -21.03 -8.19 17.91
CA PHE A 570 -21.78 -9.11 17.06
C PHE A 570 -21.27 -10.54 17.22
N ARG A 571 -22.19 -11.50 17.14
CA ARG A 571 -21.93 -12.94 17.08
C ARG A 571 -22.75 -13.53 15.95
N PHE A 572 -22.08 -14.18 15.00
CA PHE A 572 -22.72 -14.72 13.79
C PHE A 572 -22.69 -16.25 13.78
N GLU A 573 -23.82 -16.84 14.14
CA GLU A 573 -24.02 -18.28 14.08
C GLU A 573 -24.31 -18.74 12.66
N ALA A 574 -23.74 -19.89 12.27
CA ALA A 574 -24.05 -20.51 10.98
C ALA A 574 -25.27 -21.44 11.12
N THR A 575 -26.37 -21.05 10.49
CA THR A 575 -27.62 -21.81 10.47
C THR A 575 -27.47 -23.06 9.59
N PRO A 576 -27.88 -24.27 10.02
CA PRO A 576 -27.89 -25.44 9.15
C PRO A 576 -28.65 -25.18 7.84
N TYR A 577 -28.07 -25.59 6.72
CA TYR A 577 -28.60 -25.40 5.37
C TYR A 577 -28.53 -26.70 4.57
N THR A 578 -29.63 -27.05 3.92
CA THR A 578 -29.72 -28.20 3.03
C THR A 578 -29.50 -27.74 1.59
N LEU A 579 -28.47 -28.28 0.92
CA LEU A 579 -28.21 -27.97 -0.50
C LEU A 579 -29.46 -28.24 -1.36
N GLY A 580 -29.82 -27.24 -2.17
CA GLY A 580 -30.99 -27.22 -3.06
C GLY A 580 -32.14 -26.36 -2.56
N GLU A 581 -32.21 -26.07 -1.26
CA GLU A 581 -33.26 -25.21 -0.70
C GLU A 581 -33.04 -23.73 -1.05
N GLU A 582 -34.11 -23.01 -1.35
CA GLU A 582 -34.03 -21.54 -1.49
C GLU A 582 -34.13 -20.89 -0.13
N VAL A 583 -33.26 -19.92 0.12
CA VAL A 583 -33.33 -19.07 1.29
C VAL A 583 -33.66 -17.66 0.84
N ALA A 584 -34.73 -17.10 1.39
CA ALA A 584 -35.01 -15.67 1.35
C ALA A 584 -34.59 -15.07 2.70
N GLY A 585 -33.52 -14.28 2.69
CA GLY A 585 -32.90 -13.70 3.87
C GLY A 585 -33.01 -12.17 3.90
N THR A 586 -32.80 -11.59 5.09
CA THR A 586 -32.76 -10.15 5.29
C THR A 586 -31.59 -9.79 6.20
N VAL A 587 -30.94 -8.67 5.89
CA VAL A 587 -29.96 -8.04 6.76
C VAL A 587 -30.64 -6.82 7.39
N PRO A 588 -31.24 -6.96 8.58
CA PRO A 588 -32.12 -5.93 9.16
C PRO A 588 -31.35 -4.77 9.77
N GLU A 589 -30.11 -5.01 10.20
CA GLU A 589 -29.29 -4.06 10.96
C GLU A 589 -27.96 -3.81 10.25
N PRO A 590 -27.40 -2.59 10.33
CA PRO A 590 -26.07 -2.31 9.80
C PRO A 590 -25.02 -3.25 10.41
N TYR A 591 -24.04 -3.63 9.58
CA TYR A 591 -22.89 -4.46 9.96
C TYR A 591 -23.19 -5.93 10.33
N THR A 592 -24.46 -6.37 10.29
CA THR A 592 -24.80 -7.79 10.44
C THR A 592 -24.52 -8.58 9.14
N ILE A 593 -24.22 -9.87 9.30
CA ILE A 593 -24.07 -10.83 8.21
C ILE A 593 -24.90 -12.07 8.56
N ASP A 594 -25.35 -12.79 7.53
CA ASP A 594 -26.01 -14.09 7.71
C ASP A 594 -25.07 -15.21 7.27
N ARG A 595 -25.09 -16.32 8.01
CA ARG A 595 -24.23 -17.48 7.78
C ARG A 595 -25.05 -18.76 7.74
N TYR A 596 -24.71 -19.63 6.79
CA TYR A 596 -25.40 -20.89 6.53
C TYR A 596 -24.37 -22.01 6.39
N ARG A 597 -24.54 -23.12 7.10
CA ARG A 597 -23.60 -24.25 7.06
C ARG A 597 -24.16 -25.46 6.35
N PHE A 598 -23.36 -26.14 5.55
CA PHE A 598 -23.71 -27.39 4.87
C PHE A 598 -22.52 -28.35 4.88
N ASP A 599 -22.79 -29.66 4.84
CA ASP A 599 -21.74 -30.67 4.76
C ASP A 599 -21.47 -31.09 3.31
N GLY A 600 -20.19 -31.20 2.95
CA GLY A 600 -19.72 -31.52 1.61
C GLY A 600 -18.56 -32.52 1.61
N ALA A 601 -18.40 -33.24 0.50
CA ALA A 601 -17.29 -34.19 0.31
C ALA A 601 -16.21 -33.58 -0.60
N ALA A 602 -14.97 -34.04 -0.43
CA ALA A 602 -13.85 -33.65 -1.28
C ALA A 602 -14.14 -33.95 -2.75
N GLY A 603 -13.94 -32.95 -3.61
CA GLY A 603 -14.21 -33.03 -5.05
C GLY A 603 -15.64 -32.69 -5.47
N ASP A 604 -16.59 -32.52 -4.53
CA ASP A 604 -17.91 -31.95 -4.85
C ASP A 604 -17.71 -30.57 -5.47
N VAL A 605 -18.45 -30.26 -6.53
CA VAL A 605 -18.52 -28.91 -7.08
C VAL A 605 -19.84 -28.28 -6.64
N VAL A 606 -19.78 -27.22 -5.83
CA VAL A 606 -20.95 -26.51 -5.32
C VAL A 606 -21.08 -25.18 -6.03
N ARG A 607 -22.27 -24.92 -6.60
CA ARG A 607 -22.65 -23.60 -7.12
C ARG A 607 -23.56 -22.91 -6.14
N VAL A 608 -23.24 -21.67 -5.78
CA VAL A 608 -24.05 -20.77 -4.97
C VAL A 608 -24.55 -19.64 -5.86
N ARG A 609 -25.86 -19.55 -6.06
CA ARG A 609 -26.49 -18.46 -6.79
C ARG A 609 -27.19 -17.54 -5.81
N THR A 610 -26.80 -16.27 -5.80
CA THR A 610 -27.36 -15.22 -4.94
C THR A 610 -28.01 -14.14 -5.78
N VAL A 611 -29.12 -13.58 -5.31
CA VAL A 611 -29.74 -12.38 -5.88
C VAL A 611 -29.83 -11.31 -4.81
N ASN A 612 -29.25 -10.15 -5.11
CA ASN A 612 -29.49 -8.93 -4.34
C ASN A 612 -30.85 -8.36 -4.75
N GLU A 613 -31.82 -8.40 -3.82
CA GLU A 613 -33.18 -7.91 -4.08
C GLU A 613 -33.35 -6.45 -3.68
N SER A 614 -32.82 -6.07 -2.50
CA SER A 614 -32.98 -4.70 -1.98
C SER A 614 -31.83 -4.22 -1.08
N VAL A 615 -30.71 -4.95 -0.99
CA VAL A 615 -29.52 -4.46 -0.28
C VAL A 615 -28.99 -3.25 -1.02
N GLY A 616 -29.02 -2.07 -0.39
CA GLY A 616 -28.64 -0.78 -0.99
C GLY A 616 -27.15 -0.61 -1.32
N SER A 617 -26.39 -1.71 -1.42
CA SER A 617 -24.98 -1.76 -1.76
C SER A 617 -24.62 -3.14 -2.37
N TYR A 618 -23.35 -3.43 -2.58
CA TYR A 618 -22.94 -4.79 -2.96
C TYR A 618 -23.26 -5.79 -1.85
N LEU A 619 -23.95 -6.87 -2.20
CA LEU A 619 -24.06 -8.06 -1.37
C LEU A 619 -22.95 -9.04 -1.78
N TYR A 620 -22.04 -9.33 -0.86
CA TYR A 620 -21.02 -10.36 -1.03
C TYR A 620 -21.58 -11.71 -0.60
N THR A 621 -21.38 -12.71 -1.45
CA THR A 621 -21.58 -14.12 -1.13
C THR A 621 -20.23 -14.80 -1.10
N ARG A 622 -19.86 -15.37 0.04
CA ARG A 622 -18.60 -16.07 0.23
C ARG A 622 -18.84 -17.49 0.67
N VAL A 623 -17.95 -18.40 0.26
CA VAL A 623 -17.93 -19.79 0.71
C VAL A 623 -16.62 -20.06 1.44
N TYR A 624 -16.72 -20.58 2.66
CA TYR A 624 -15.58 -20.93 3.50
C TYR A 624 -15.48 -22.44 3.72
N GLY A 625 -14.24 -22.93 3.75
CA GLY A 625 -13.90 -24.32 4.08
C GLY A 625 -14.00 -24.64 5.57
N PRO A 626 -13.85 -25.92 5.95
CA PRO A 626 -13.88 -26.36 7.35
C PRO A 626 -12.74 -25.77 8.20
N ASP A 627 -11.61 -25.46 7.57
CA ASP A 627 -10.45 -24.76 8.15
C ASP A 627 -10.64 -23.23 8.27
N GLY A 628 -11.77 -22.71 7.77
CA GLY A 628 -12.09 -21.28 7.74
C GLY A 628 -11.55 -20.52 6.52
N ALA A 629 -10.83 -21.18 5.61
CA ALA A 629 -10.29 -20.55 4.40
C ALA A 629 -11.42 -20.12 3.46
N GLU A 630 -11.28 -18.94 2.83
CA GLU A 630 -12.20 -18.49 1.80
C GLU A 630 -11.91 -19.22 0.48
N LEU A 631 -12.90 -19.94 -0.03
CA LEU A 631 -12.79 -20.74 -1.24
C LEU A 631 -13.37 -20.04 -2.47
N ALA A 632 -14.37 -19.17 -2.27
CA ALA A 632 -14.97 -18.39 -3.34
C ALA A 632 -15.63 -17.11 -2.80
N GLU A 633 -15.61 -16.05 -3.62
CA GLU A 633 -16.34 -14.80 -3.42
C GLU A 633 -17.03 -14.38 -4.72
N VAL A 634 -18.28 -13.92 -4.60
CA VAL A 634 -18.95 -13.16 -5.66
C VAL A 634 -19.71 -11.98 -5.05
N ARG A 635 -19.91 -10.91 -5.82
CA ARG A 635 -20.70 -9.74 -5.40
C ARG A 635 -21.87 -9.48 -6.34
N SER A 636 -23.01 -9.08 -5.79
CA SER A 636 -24.18 -8.64 -6.54
C SER A 636 -24.57 -7.20 -6.16
N SER A 637 -24.58 -6.28 -7.13
CA SER A 637 -25.19 -4.94 -6.98
C SER A 637 -26.68 -4.92 -7.29
N SER A 638 -27.11 -5.79 -8.21
CA SER A 638 -28.49 -5.99 -8.63
C SER A 638 -28.54 -7.27 -9.47
N GLY A 639 -29.64 -8.04 -9.39
CA GLY A 639 -29.77 -9.29 -10.14
C GLY A 639 -28.95 -10.45 -9.57
N ALA A 640 -28.87 -11.55 -10.35
CA ALA A 640 -28.22 -12.79 -9.90
C ALA A 640 -26.71 -12.77 -10.11
N ALA A 641 -25.98 -13.29 -9.12
CA ALA A 641 -24.55 -13.55 -9.17
C ALA A 641 -24.27 -15.00 -8.72
N GLU A 642 -23.20 -15.60 -9.20
CA GLU A 642 -22.90 -17.01 -8.96
C GLU A 642 -21.44 -17.21 -8.52
N ALA A 643 -21.25 -18.00 -7.47
CA ALA A 643 -19.96 -18.52 -7.03
C ALA A 643 -19.94 -20.04 -7.27
N VAL A 644 -18.85 -20.57 -7.85
CA VAL A 644 -18.65 -22.01 -8.06
C VAL A 644 -17.38 -22.42 -7.36
N VAL A 645 -17.46 -23.45 -6.53
CA VAL A 645 -16.34 -23.92 -5.70
C VAL A 645 -16.20 -25.44 -5.80
N THR A 646 -14.98 -25.92 -5.99
CA THR A 646 -14.64 -27.33 -5.78
C THR A 646 -14.18 -27.51 -4.34
N LEU A 647 -14.86 -28.38 -3.60
CA LEU A 647 -14.61 -28.60 -2.18
C LEU A 647 -13.29 -29.38 -2.00
N PRO A 648 -12.30 -28.85 -1.25
CA PRO A 648 -10.98 -29.47 -1.16
C PRO A 648 -10.95 -30.71 -0.25
N GLU A 649 -11.82 -30.78 0.76
CA GLU A 649 -11.83 -31.85 1.77
C GLU A 649 -13.24 -32.22 2.23
N ASP A 650 -13.38 -33.34 2.95
CA ASP A 650 -14.64 -33.69 3.60
C ASP A 650 -14.85 -32.78 4.83
N GLY A 651 -16.01 -32.16 4.98
CA GLY A 651 -16.28 -31.35 6.16
C GLY A 651 -17.50 -30.43 6.08
N SER A 652 -17.59 -29.52 7.06
CA SER A 652 -18.67 -28.53 7.15
C SER A 652 -18.21 -27.20 6.57
N TYR A 653 -18.95 -26.71 5.59
CA TYR A 653 -18.68 -25.50 4.82
C TYR A 653 -19.67 -24.40 5.20
N VAL A 654 -19.28 -23.13 5.05
CA VAL A 654 -20.13 -21.98 5.38
C VAL A 654 -20.34 -21.08 4.18
N ILE A 655 -21.60 -20.78 3.86
CA ILE A 655 -22.03 -19.73 2.95
C ILE A 655 -22.34 -18.48 3.78
N GLU A 656 -21.72 -17.36 3.45
CA GLU A 656 -21.93 -16.08 4.10
C GLU A 656 -22.58 -15.08 3.14
N GLN A 657 -23.57 -14.34 3.64
CA GLN A 657 -24.24 -13.25 2.94
C GLN A 657 -23.94 -11.95 3.69
N ALA A 658 -23.10 -11.10 3.09
CA ALA A 658 -22.52 -9.93 3.75
C ALA A 658 -22.65 -8.66 2.90
N PRO A 659 -23.48 -7.68 3.29
CA PRO A 659 -23.52 -6.38 2.64
C PRO A 659 -22.22 -5.61 2.80
N SER A 660 -21.93 -4.72 1.86
CA SER A 660 -20.85 -3.75 2.02
C SER A 660 -21.24 -2.61 2.97
N GLY A 661 -20.37 -2.31 3.92
CA GLY A 661 -20.55 -1.21 4.87
C GLY A 661 -21.81 -1.36 5.75
N ARG A 662 -22.66 -0.32 5.75
CA ARG A 662 -23.84 -0.19 6.62
C ARG A 662 -25.15 -0.62 5.98
N ALA A 663 -25.10 -1.20 4.78
CA ALA A 663 -26.31 -1.47 4.02
C ALA A 663 -27.16 -2.57 4.67
N THR A 664 -28.46 -2.33 4.65
CA THR A 664 -29.51 -3.28 5.03
C THR A 664 -30.35 -3.61 3.81
N GLY A 665 -31.12 -4.70 3.87
CA GLY A 665 -32.02 -5.09 2.79
C GLY A 665 -32.27 -6.60 2.73
N SER A 666 -32.89 -7.05 1.65
CA SER A 666 -33.23 -8.47 1.41
C SER A 666 -32.41 -9.07 0.28
N TYR A 667 -32.24 -10.38 0.37
CA TYR A 667 -31.59 -11.18 -0.65
C TYR A 667 -32.25 -12.56 -0.73
N ARG A 668 -31.97 -13.27 -1.83
CA ARG A 668 -32.24 -14.70 -1.92
C ARG A 668 -31.00 -15.44 -2.37
N PHE A 669 -30.80 -16.66 -1.89
CA PHE A 669 -29.80 -17.54 -2.46
C PHE A 669 -30.25 -18.99 -2.49
N ARG A 670 -29.60 -19.77 -3.35
CA ARG A 670 -29.69 -21.22 -3.38
C ARG A 670 -28.30 -21.76 -3.71
N ALA A 671 -27.86 -22.79 -2.99
CA ALA A 671 -26.65 -23.53 -3.31
C ALA A 671 -26.96 -24.99 -3.58
N PHE A 672 -26.29 -25.60 -4.55
CA PHE A 672 -26.51 -26.98 -4.94
C PHE A 672 -25.23 -27.62 -5.48
N ARG A 673 -25.16 -28.95 -5.42
CA ARG A 673 -24.09 -29.71 -6.07
C ARG A 673 -24.32 -29.72 -7.58
N GLU A 674 -23.27 -29.41 -8.33
CA GLU A 674 -23.23 -29.66 -9.77
C GLU A 674 -23.29 -31.17 -10.02
N ALA A 675 -23.99 -31.56 -11.09
CA ALA A 675 -24.04 -32.96 -11.48
C ALA A 675 -22.67 -33.43 -11.99
N THR A 676 -22.28 -34.65 -11.66
CA THR A 676 -21.09 -35.26 -12.25
C THR A 676 -21.35 -35.61 -13.72
N PRO A 677 -20.40 -35.32 -14.65
CA PRO A 677 -20.58 -35.63 -16.06
C PRO A 677 -20.85 -37.11 -16.32
N GLN A 678 -21.99 -37.40 -16.93
CA GLN A 678 -22.42 -38.77 -17.26
C GLN A 678 -21.81 -39.21 -18.59
N PRO A 679 -21.19 -40.40 -18.71
CA PRO A 679 -20.63 -40.87 -19.98
C PRO A 679 -21.73 -41.19 -20.99
N ILE A 680 -21.57 -40.73 -22.23
CA ILE A 680 -22.33 -41.21 -23.39
C ILE A 680 -21.56 -42.40 -23.97
N ALA A 681 -22.07 -43.62 -23.81
CA ALA A 681 -21.38 -44.83 -24.25
C ALA A 681 -21.41 -44.97 -25.79
N GLY A 682 -20.22 -45.13 -26.39
CA GLY A 682 -19.93 -45.53 -27.78
C GLY A 682 -21.06 -45.31 -28.79
N ALA A 683 -21.01 -44.16 -29.47
CA ALA A 683 -22.02 -43.67 -30.42
C ALA A 683 -22.45 -44.75 -31.43
N VAL A 684 -23.54 -45.44 -31.11
CA VAL A 684 -24.43 -45.98 -32.13
C VAL A 684 -25.18 -44.77 -32.68
N PRO A 685 -25.42 -44.67 -34.00
CA PRO A 685 -26.16 -43.55 -34.56
C PRO A 685 -27.43 -43.27 -33.75
N TRP A 686 -27.58 -42.03 -33.28
CA TRP A 686 -28.72 -41.54 -32.50
C TRP A 686 -28.93 -42.20 -31.13
N THR A 687 -27.89 -42.25 -30.30
CA THR A 687 -27.98 -42.73 -28.91
C THR A 687 -28.91 -41.82 -28.09
N GLU A 688 -29.95 -42.40 -27.50
CA GLU A 688 -30.89 -41.70 -26.60
C GLU A 688 -30.41 -41.73 -25.14
N VAL A 689 -30.39 -40.55 -24.51
CA VAL A 689 -30.02 -40.35 -23.11
C VAL A 689 -31.15 -39.58 -22.42
N ALA A 690 -31.76 -40.20 -21.42
CA ALA A 690 -32.74 -39.53 -20.57
C ALA A 690 -32.02 -38.66 -19.55
N GLY A 691 -32.44 -37.40 -19.40
CA GLY A 691 -31.86 -36.43 -18.49
C GLY A 691 -32.89 -35.73 -17.63
N ARG A 692 -32.44 -35.16 -16.51
CA ARG A 692 -33.27 -34.37 -15.60
C ARG A 692 -32.47 -33.27 -14.93
N ILE A 693 -33.13 -32.14 -14.68
CA ILE A 693 -32.69 -31.09 -13.76
C ILE A 693 -33.50 -31.23 -12.48
N ASP A 694 -32.84 -31.63 -11.38
CA ASP A 694 -33.49 -31.94 -10.11
C ASP A 694 -33.62 -30.72 -9.20
N VAL A 695 -32.65 -29.81 -9.27
CA VAL A 695 -32.65 -28.56 -8.53
C VAL A 695 -32.78 -27.39 -9.51
N PRO A 696 -33.67 -26.43 -9.28
CA PRO A 696 -33.79 -25.32 -10.20
C PRO A 696 -32.50 -24.47 -10.28
N GLY A 697 -32.01 -24.25 -11.51
CA GLY A 697 -30.74 -23.58 -11.79
C GLY A 697 -29.53 -24.51 -11.86
N GLN A 698 -29.69 -25.81 -11.55
CA GLN A 698 -28.65 -26.82 -11.76
C GLN A 698 -28.44 -27.08 -13.25
N ASN A 699 -27.21 -27.46 -13.61
CA ASN A 699 -26.87 -27.93 -14.94
C ASN A 699 -26.70 -29.45 -14.92
N ALA A 700 -26.95 -30.06 -16.08
CA ALA A 700 -26.60 -31.45 -16.32
C ALA A 700 -25.46 -31.52 -17.33
N TYR A 701 -24.55 -32.46 -17.12
CA TYR A 701 -23.35 -32.61 -17.93
C TYR A 701 -23.25 -34.04 -18.45
N TYR A 702 -22.86 -34.17 -19.71
CA TYR A 702 -22.57 -35.43 -20.36
C TYR A 702 -21.18 -35.38 -20.96
N ARG A 703 -20.45 -36.50 -20.96
CA ARG A 703 -19.08 -36.59 -21.47
C ARG A 703 -18.95 -37.65 -22.56
N PHE A 704 -18.16 -37.37 -23.58
CA PHE A 704 -17.82 -38.32 -24.64
C PHE A 704 -16.45 -38.02 -25.22
N ASP A 705 -15.80 -39.03 -25.80
CA ASP A 705 -14.55 -38.86 -26.54
C ASP A 705 -14.85 -38.67 -28.03
N GLY A 706 -14.19 -37.71 -28.66
CA GLY A 706 -14.36 -37.39 -30.07
C GLY A 706 -13.03 -37.14 -30.78
N ALA A 707 -13.00 -37.41 -32.07
CA ALA A 707 -11.85 -37.21 -32.94
C ALA A 707 -11.98 -35.92 -33.77
N ALA A 708 -10.84 -35.34 -34.14
CA ALA A 708 -10.74 -34.15 -34.96
C ALA A 708 -11.52 -34.33 -36.28
N GLY A 709 -12.39 -33.37 -36.59
CA GLY A 709 -13.23 -33.35 -37.76
C GLY A 709 -14.56 -34.10 -37.63
N GLN A 710 -14.76 -34.93 -36.59
CA GLN A 710 -16.06 -35.57 -36.35
C GLN A 710 -17.16 -34.52 -36.21
N ILE A 711 -18.33 -34.79 -36.80
CA ILE A 711 -19.51 -33.96 -36.65
C ILE A 711 -20.34 -34.54 -35.54
N VAL A 712 -20.54 -33.74 -34.49
CA VAL A 712 -21.45 -34.05 -33.39
C VAL A 712 -22.80 -33.41 -33.71
N ALA A 713 -23.86 -34.20 -33.63
CA ALA A 713 -25.25 -33.76 -33.73
C ALA A 713 -25.99 -34.12 -32.44
N VAL A 714 -26.73 -33.16 -31.89
CA VAL A 714 -27.52 -33.34 -30.67
C VAL A 714 -28.91 -32.76 -30.88
N ASP A 715 -29.93 -33.60 -30.69
CA ASP A 715 -31.31 -33.16 -30.53
C ASP A 715 -31.73 -33.27 -29.07
N LEU A 716 -32.10 -32.15 -28.45
CA LEU A 716 -32.65 -32.13 -27.10
C LEU A 716 -34.15 -31.84 -27.17
N PHE A 717 -34.94 -32.75 -26.61
CA PHE A 717 -36.39 -32.62 -26.49
C PHE A 717 -36.81 -32.37 -25.04
N VAL A 718 -37.54 -31.27 -24.81
CA VAL A 718 -38.21 -30.96 -23.55
C VAL A 718 -39.71 -31.23 -23.71
N PRO A 719 -40.33 -32.11 -22.91
CA PRO A 719 -41.76 -32.36 -22.97
C PRO A 719 -42.58 -31.07 -22.84
N ASP A 720 -43.69 -30.97 -23.57
CA ASP A 720 -44.62 -29.82 -23.56
C ASP A 720 -45.12 -29.47 -22.14
N THR A 721 -45.15 -30.46 -21.25
CA THR A 721 -45.59 -30.33 -19.85
C THR A 721 -44.52 -29.76 -18.91
N SER A 722 -43.27 -29.61 -19.37
CA SER A 722 -42.17 -29.09 -18.56
C SER A 722 -42.06 -27.58 -18.70
N ALA A 723 -41.81 -26.90 -17.58
CA ALA A 723 -41.47 -25.47 -17.58
C ALA A 723 -39.96 -25.21 -17.86
N LEU A 724 -39.17 -26.27 -18.10
CA LEU A 724 -37.74 -26.17 -18.33
C LEU A 724 -37.44 -25.33 -19.59
N ARG A 725 -36.51 -24.40 -19.44
CA ARG A 725 -36.02 -23.45 -20.45
C ARG A 725 -34.50 -23.37 -20.26
N GLY A 726 -33.75 -23.25 -21.34
CA GLY A 726 -32.30 -23.31 -21.20
C GLY A 726 -31.52 -23.25 -22.49
N SER A 727 -30.24 -23.55 -22.37
CA SER A 727 -29.31 -23.66 -23.48
C SER A 727 -28.54 -24.98 -23.46
N LEU A 728 -28.26 -25.50 -24.63
CA LEU A 728 -27.40 -26.65 -24.86
C LEU A 728 -26.06 -26.12 -25.35
N ARG A 729 -24.97 -26.53 -24.71
CA ARG A 729 -23.60 -26.09 -25.02
C ARG A 729 -22.64 -27.26 -25.12
N LEU A 730 -21.65 -27.15 -26.01
CA LEU A 730 -20.60 -28.13 -26.19
C LEU A 730 -19.22 -27.48 -25.97
N TYR A 731 -18.37 -28.09 -25.14
CA TYR A 731 -17.00 -27.64 -24.89
C TYR A 731 -16.04 -28.81 -24.66
N ARG A 732 -14.73 -28.54 -24.76
CA ARG A 732 -13.68 -29.53 -24.44
C ARG A 732 -13.51 -29.63 -22.92
N GLU A 733 -13.34 -30.85 -22.41
CA GLU A 733 -13.08 -31.07 -20.98
C GLU A 733 -11.76 -30.39 -20.55
N GLY A 734 -11.79 -29.60 -19.47
CA GLY A 734 -10.62 -28.86 -18.98
C GLY A 734 -10.38 -27.48 -19.60
N ALA A 735 -11.19 -27.03 -20.56
CA ALA A 735 -11.17 -25.66 -21.07
C ALA A 735 -12.28 -24.81 -20.41
N SER A 736 -11.97 -23.58 -19.97
CA SER A 736 -13.01 -22.54 -19.84
C SER A 736 -13.60 -22.26 -21.22
N TYR A 737 -14.90 -21.92 -21.29
CA TYR A 737 -15.69 -21.65 -22.51
C TYR A 737 -14.84 -21.51 -23.78
N LEU A 738 -15.06 -22.35 -24.78
CA LEU A 738 -14.44 -22.18 -26.09
C LEU A 738 -14.87 -20.82 -26.68
N GLU A 739 -14.13 -19.76 -26.40
CA GLU A 739 -13.93 -18.66 -27.35
C GLU A 739 -13.23 -19.32 -28.54
N GLY A 740 -14.03 -19.74 -29.51
CA GLY A 740 -13.58 -20.67 -30.54
C GLY A 740 -12.51 -20.11 -31.48
N PRO A 741 -11.82 -20.96 -32.23
CA PRO A 741 -11.48 -20.67 -33.61
C PRO A 741 -12.72 -20.96 -34.46
N ILE A 742 -13.21 -19.89 -35.06
CA ILE A 742 -14.08 -19.85 -36.21
C ILE A 742 -13.52 -20.84 -37.24
N VAL A 743 -14.28 -21.88 -37.63
CA VAL A 743 -14.12 -22.42 -38.98
C VAL A 743 -14.43 -21.24 -39.90
N ASP A 744 -13.49 -20.85 -40.77
CA ASP A 744 -13.52 -19.67 -41.65
C ASP A 744 -14.67 -19.64 -42.68
N ASP A 745 -15.77 -20.35 -42.43
CA ASP A 745 -17.03 -20.25 -43.17
C ASP A 745 -18.11 -19.57 -42.28
N PRO A 746 -18.57 -18.36 -42.63
CA PRO A 746 -19.60 -17.64 -41.86
C PRO A 746 -20.98 -18.34 -41.85
N HIS A 747 -21.17 -19.47 -42.54
CA HIS A 747 -22.45 -20.17 -42.65
C HIS A 747 -22.61 -21.43 -41.76
N GLU A 748 -21.56 -21.93 -41.08
CA GLU A 748 -21.59 -23.17 -40.27
C GLU A 748 -21.47 -22.96 -38.74
N ARG A 749 -21.89 -21.80 -38.20
CA ARG A 749 -21.83 -21.58 -36.74
C ARG A 749 -23.10 -21.99 -36.00
N ARG A 750 -22.97 -22.88 -35.00
CA ARG A 750 -23.60 -22.79 -33.64
C ARG A 750 -23.15 -23.96 -32.72
N ALA A 751 -22.26 -23.67 -31.78
CA ALA A 751 -21.97 -24.53 -30.61
C ALA A 751 -22.93 -24.26 -29.43
N GLU A 752 -24.08 -23.63 -29.69
CA GLU A 752 -25.12 -23.32 -28.71
C GLU A 752 -26.52 -23.41 -29.34
N GLY A 753 -27.45 -24.07 -28.64
CA GLY A 753 -28.86 -24.17 -29.03
C GLY A 753 -29.78 -23.83 -27.86
N ALA A 754 -30.72 -22.91 -28.03
CA ALA A 754 -31.71 -22.58 -27.00
C ALA A 754 -32.91 -23.54 -27.08
N PHE A 755 -33.43 -23.99 -25.93
CA PHE A 755 -34.64 -24.82 -25.88
C PHE A 755 -35.74 -24.23 -24.99
N SER A 756 -36.97 -24.63 -25.31
CA SER A 756 -38.18 -24.34 -24.55
C SER A 756 -39.13 -25.54 -24.63
N SER A 757 -40.05 -25.66 -23.68
CA SER A 757 -41.21 -26.57 -23.68
C SER A 757 -41.80 -26.78 -25.08
N GLY A 758 -41.77 -28.02 -25.57
CA GLY A 758 -42.29 -28.42 -26.88
C GLY A 758 -41.49 -27.98 -28.09
N GLY A 759 -40.32 -27.38 -27.89
CA GLY A 759 -39.37 -27.03 -28.95
C GLY A 759 -38.09 -27.87 -28.85
N PRO A 760 -37.59 -28.44 -29.97
CA PRO A 760 -36.27 -29.07 -29.98
C PRO A 760 -35.17 -28.00 -29.92
N ALA A 761 -34.11 -28.25 -29.14
CA ALA A 761 -32.81 -27.61 -29.40
C ALA A 761 -31.96 -28.56 -30.23
N ILE A 762 -31.38 -28.03 -31.30
CA ILE A 762 -30.46 -28.75 -32.17
C ILE A 762 -29.10 -28.09 -32.05
N LEU A 763 -28.07 -28.87 -31.74
CA LEU A 763 -26.68 -28.46 -31.77
C LEU A 763 -25.94 -29.33 -32.79
N THR A 764 -25.20 -28.70 -33.69
CA THR A 764 -24.32 -29.42 -34.63
C THR A 764 -22.98 -28.71 -34.70
N ALA A 765 -21.90 -29.46 -34.47
CA ALA A 765 -20.55 -28.91 -34.43
C ALA A 765 -19.51 -29.90 -34.95
N ALA A 766 -18.53 -29.39 -35.71
CA ALA A 766 -17.32 -30.14 -36.03
C ALA A 766 -16.33 -30.04 -34.87
N LEU A 767 -15.76 -31.18 -34.45
CA LEU A 767 -14.76 -31.21 -33.39
C LEU A 767 -13.40 -30.72 -33.92
N PRO A 768 -12.74 -29.77 -33.25
CA PRO A 768 -11.50 -29.18 -33.76
C PRO A 768 -10.27 -30.09 -33.60
N GLU A 769 -10.27 -30.99 -32.63
CA GLU A 769 -9.11 -31.82 -32.26
C GLU A 769 -9.56 -33.14 -31.61
N ASP A 770 -8.63 -34.05 -31.36
CA ASP A 770 -8.92 -35.26 -30.58
C ASP A 770 -9.02 -34.90 -29.08
N GLY A 771 -10.02 -35.45 -28.39
CA GLY A 771 -10.13 -35.31 -26.94
C GLY A 771 -11.48 -35.64 -26.34
N THR A 772 -11.61 -35.40 -25.04
CA THR A 772 -12.86 -35.54 -24.30
C THR A 772 -13.64 -34.22 -24.32
N TYR A 773 -14.94 -34.33 -24.58
CA TYR A 773 -15.86 -33.21 -24.71
C TYR A 773 -16.99 -33.34 -23.70
N ILE A 774 -17.46 -32.18 -23.22
CA ILE A 774 -18.59 -32.04 -22.32
C ILE A 774 -19.75 -31.36 -23.04
N LEU A 775 -20.89 -32.00 -22.98
CA LEU A 775 -22.18 -31.47 -23.40
C LEU A 775 -22.94 -31.02 -22.16
N GLN A 776 -23.18 -29.72 -22.05
CA GLN A 776 -23.88 -29.11 -20.92
C GLN A 776 -25.31 -28.76 -21.33
N VAL A 777 -26.26 -29.23 -20.54
CA VAL A 777 -27.64 -28.75 -20.53
C VAL A 777 -27.78 -27.74 -19.40
N ASP A 778 -27.78 -26.46 -19.78
CA ASP A 778 -27.90 -25.33 -18.87
C ASP A 778 -29.38 -24.97 -18.67
N GLY A 779 -29.89 -25.22 -17.45
CA GLY A 779 -31.26 -24.91 -17.05
C GLY A 779 -31.42 -23.54 -16.37
N SER A 780 -30.45 -22.64 -16.48
CA SER A 780 -30.31 -21.44 -15.63
C SER A 780 -30.79 -20.11 -16.27
N THR A 781 -31.24 -20.12 -17.53
CA THR A 781 -31.60 -18.90 -18.27
C THR A 781 -32.98 -18.34 -17.88
N ALA A 782 -32.94 -17.36 -16.97
CA ALA A 782 -33.90 -16.30 -16.61
C ALA A 782 -35.44 -16.57 -16.60
N GLU A 783 -36.02 -16.20 -15.46
CA GLU A 783 -37.44 -15.97 -15.10
C GLU A 783 -38.26 -17.12 -14.51
N ALA A 784 -38.02 -18.39 -14.86
CA ALA A 784 -38.71 -19.50 -14.19
C ALA A 784 -37.75 -20.67 -13.98
N PHE A 785 -37.08 -20.65 -12.84
CA PHE A 785 -36.28 -21.75 -12.31
C PHE A 785 -37.12 -23.02 -12.20
N ALA A 786 -37.15 -23.81 -13.27
CA ALA A 786 -37.97 -25.01 -13.37
C ALA A 786 -37.10 -26.27 -13.29
N THR A 787 -37.61 -27.27 -12.58
CA THR A 787 -37.11 -28.64 -12.69
C THR A 787 -37.83 -29.33 -13.85
N GLY A 788 -37.22 -30.38 -14.40
CA GLY A 788 -37.83 -31.06 -15.54
C GLY A 788 -36.96 -32.15 -16.11
N SER A 789 -37.59 -33.14 -16.73
CA SER A 789 -36.91 -34.13 -17.55
C SER A 789 -36.81 -33.65 -19.00
N TYR A 790 -35.80 -34.15 -19.69
CA TYR A 790 -35.59 -33.98 -21.12
C TYR A 790 -35.02 -35.27 -21.70
N THR A 791 -35.09 -35.42 -23.01
CA THR A 791 -34.45 -36.52 -23.73
C THR A 791 -33.44 -35.95 -24.70
N LEU A 792 -32.23 -36.50 -24.68
CA LEU A 792 -31.13 -36.10 -25.53
C LEU A 792 -30.85 -37.22 -26.54
N ARG A 793 -30.88 -36.91 -27.83
CA ARG A 793 -30.44 -37.81 -28.90
C ARG A 793 -29.10 -37.32 -29.40
N PHE A 794 -28.09 -38.17 -29.30
CA PHE A 794 -26.71 -37.85 -29.62
C PHE A 794 -26.23 -38.70 -30.79
N ASP A 795 -25.56 -38.06 -31.75
CA ASP A 795 -24.83 -38.74 -32.81
C ASP A 795 -23.46 -38.09 -33.01
N ALA A 796 -22.45 -38.90 -33.29
CA ALA A 796 -21.10 -38.45 -33.60
C ALA A 796 -20.62 -39.24 -34.82
N VAL A 797 -20.57 -38.57 -35.97
CA VAL A 797 -20.23 -39.19 -37.25
C VAL A 797 -18.92 -38.65 -37.78
N ASP A 798 -18.12 -39.53 -38.37
CA ASP A 798 -16.94 -39.10 -39.11
C ASP A 798 -17.37 -38.18 -40.27
N PRO A 799 -16.63 -37.10 -40.54
CA PRO A 799 -17.01 -36.19 -41.61
C PRO A 799 -16.93 -36.94 -42.93
N ALA A 800 -18.03 -36.96 -43.69
CA ALA A 800 -17.95 -37.29 -45.10
C ALA A 800 -17.02 -36.23 -45.76
N PRO A 801 -15.92 -36.64 -46.38
CA PRO A 801 -14.89 -35.72 -46.87
C PRO A 801 -15.40 -34.74 -47.94
N VAL A 802 -14.89 -33.49 -47.91
CA VAL A 802 -15.07 -32.50 -48.99
C VAL A 802 -14.44 -33.05 -50.26
N VAL A 803 -15.19 -33.06 -51.37
CA VAL A 803 -14.65 -33.48 -52.67
C VAL A 803 -14.46 -32.25 -53.56
N THR A 804 -13.20 -31.81 -53.69
CA THR A 804 -12.79 -30.71 -54.58
C THR A 804 -12.48 -31.25 -55.97
N VAL A 805 -13.02 -30.64 -57.02
CA VAL A 805 -12.70 -30.98 -58.42
C VAL A 805 -11.78 -29.90 -59.02
N GLY A 806 -10.47 -30.21 -59.08
CA GLY A 806 -9.36 -29.37 -59.58
C GLY A 806 -8.60 -28.63 -58.45
N LEU A 807 -7.27 -28.52 -58.35
CA LEU A 807 -6.06 -28.93 -59.10
C LEU A 807 -5.18 -29.75 -58.13
N ASP A 808 -4.57 -30.87 -58.51
CA ASP A 808 -3.16 -30.90 -58.92
C ASP A 808 -2.87 -32.05 -59.90
N ALA A 809 -2.03 -31.72 -60.89
CA ALA A 809 -1.61 -32.46 -62.07
C ALA A 809 -1.67 -34.01 -62.08
N ALA A 810 -2.29 -34.57 -63.13
CA ALA A 810 -1.63 -35.37 -64.20
C ALA A 810 -2.57 -36.44 -64.81
N SER A 811 -3.53 -36.07 -65.65
CA SER A 811 -3.93 -36.88 -66.82
C SER A 811 -4.83 -36.08 -67.76
N SER A 812 -4.67 -36.26 -69.06
CA SER A 812 -5.46 -35.63 -70.13
C SER A 812 -6.66 -36.48 -70.58
N GLU A 813 -7.09 -37.44 -69.76
CA GLU A 813 -8.09 -38.46 -70.13
C GLU A 813 -9.38 -38.30 -69.34
N ALA A 814 -10.49 -38.76 -69.94
CA ALA A 814 -11.80 -38.79 -69.30
C ALA A 814 -11.73 -39.56 -67.97
N VAL A 815 -12.12 -38.92 -66.88
CA VAL A 815 -12.13 -39.55 -65.55
C VAL A 815 -13.46 -40.28 -65.38
N THR A 816 -13.44 -41.60 -65.17
CA THR A 816 -14.66 -42.41 -64.92
C THR A 816 -14.87 -42.67 -63.43
N GLY A 817 -16.12 -42.53 -62.96
CA GLY A 817 -16.55 -42.77 -61.57
C GLY A 817 -16.89 -41.49 -60.78
N PHE A 818 -17.66 -41.63 -59.70
CA PHE A 818 -18.04 -40.50 -58.85
C PHE A 818 -16.87 -40.02 -57.97
N PRO A 819 -16.62 -38.70 -57.89
CA PRO A 819 -15.54 -38.15 -57.07
C PRO A 819 -15.66 -38.56 -55.59
N ARG A 820 -14.65 -39.27 -55.07
CA ARG A 820 -14.49 -39.59 -53.63
C ARG A 820 -13.15 -39.00 -53.15
N ALA A 821 -12.95 -38.92 -51.84
CA ALA A 821 -11.96 -38.08 -51.14
C ALA A 821 -10.45 -38.30 -51.32
N ALA A 822 -10.04 -38.89 -52.44
CA ALA A 822 -8.69 -38.74 -52.94
C ALA A 822 -8.80 -38.01 -54.28
N ALA A 823 -8.37 -36.74 -54.29
CA ALA A 823 -8.48 -35.81 -55.40
C ALA A 823 -8.27 -36.47 -56.77
N ARG A 824 -9.34 -36.62 -57.55
CA ARG A 824 -9.21 -36.79 -59.00
C ARG A 824 -9.23 -35.40 -59.61
N ALA A 825 -8.06 -34.81 -59.76
CA ALA A 825 -7.90 -33.50 -60.38
C ALA A 825 -8.26 -33.59 -61.87
N VAL A 826 -9.22 -32.76 -62.30
CA VAL A 826 -9.60 -32.63 -63.71
C VAL A 826 -8.97 -31.34 -64.22
N GLN A 827 -8.23 -31.40 -65.33
CA GLN A 827 -7.63 -30.23 -65.95
C GLN A 827 -8.68 -29.34 -66.62
N ALA A 828 -8.27 -28.12 -66.98
CA ALA A 828 -9.10 -27.25 -67.79
C ALA A 828 -9.51 -27.95 -69.11
N GLY A 829 -10.80 -27.94 -69.45
CA GLY A 829 -11.37 -28.64 -70.62
C GLY A 829 -11.67 -30.13 -70.40
N GLY A 830 -11.42 -30.67 -69.19
CA GLY A 830 -11.54 -32.10 -68.90
C GLY A 830 -12.99 -32.61 -68.79
N LEU A 831 -13.15 -33.93 -68.89
CA LEU A 831 -14.43 -34.64 -68.82
C LEU A 831 -14.48 -35.58 -67.62
N VAL A 832 -15.53 -35.47 -66.80
CA VAL A 832 -15.88 -36.40 -65.72
C VAL A 832 -17.08 -37.23 -66.16
N ARG A 833 -16.90 -38.55 -66.30
CA ARG A 833 -17.99 -39.49 -66.55
C ARG A 833 -18.41 -40.17 -65.27
N ILE A 834 -19.64 -39.93 -64.83
CA ILE A 834 -20.22 -40.57 -63.65
C ILE A 834 -20.96 -41.83 -64.11
N GLU A 835 -20.58 -42.97 -63.56
CA GLU A 835 -21.19 -44.27 -63.85
C GLU A 835 -22.59 -44.35 -63.25
N ALA A 836 -23.43 -45.23 -63.81
CA ALA A 836 -24.77 -45.47 -63.31
C ALA A 836 -24.76 -45.85 -61.81
N GLY A 837 -25.61 -45.22 -61.02
CA GLY A 837 -25.69 -45.40 -59.57
C GLY A 837 -26.24 -44.17 -58.86
N THR A 838 -26.44 -44.32 -57.56
CA THR A 838 -26.90 -43.26 -56.65
C THR A 838 -25.75 -42.83 -55.73
N TYR A 839 -25.51 -41.52 -55.62
CA TYR A 839 -24.38 -40.96 -54.90
C TYR A 839 -24.82 -39.85 -53.94
N GLU A 840 -24.72 -40.11 -52.63
CA GLU A 840 -25.09 -39.15 -51.58
C GLU A 840 -23.96 -38.14 -51.29
N VAL A 841 -24.30 -36.86 -51.16
CA VAL A 841 -23.37 -35.75 -50.87
C VAL A 841 -23.79 -34.91 -49.66
N TRP A 842 -22.95 -34.87 -48.64
CA TRP A 842 -23.19 -34.10 -47.40
C TRP A 842 -22.55 -32.71 -47.40
N ARG A 843 -21.54 -32.48 -48.26
CA ARG A 843 -20.96 -31.15 -48.56
C ARG A 843 -21.16 -30.76 -50.03
N ARG A 844 -20.87 -29.51 -50.39
CA ARG A 844 -20.91 -29.00 -51.78
C ARG A 844 -19.76 -29.56 -52.62
N LEU A 845 -19.99 -29.80 -53.91
CA LEU A 845 -18.97 -30.14 -54.90
C LEU A 845 -18.45 -28.85 -55.54
N LEU A 846 -17.25 -28.42 -55.17
CA LEU A 846 -16.64 -27.20 -55.71
C LEU A 846 -15.93 -27.48 -57.04
N ILE A 847 -16.34 -26.77 -58.10
CA ILE A 847 -15.75 -26.83 -59.45
C ILE A 847 -14.89 -25.59 -59.67
N THR A 848 -13.57 -25.77 -59.72
CA THR A 848 -12.60 -24.65 -59.86
C THR A 848 -11.86 -24.63 -61.21
N ALA A 849 -11.92 -25.72 -61.99
CA ALA A 849 -11.24 -25.82 -63.28
C ALA A 849 -12.11 -25.32 -64.46
N LEU A 850 -11.51 -24.52 -65.35
CA LEU A 850 -12.17 -23.92 -66.53
C LEU A 850 -12.54 -25.02 -67.56
N GLY A 851 -13.66 -24.91 -68.27
CA GLY A 851 -13.98 -25.82 -69.39
C GLY A 851 -14.41 -27.24 -68.97
N VAL A 852 -14.68 -27.49 -67.69
CA VAL A 852 -15.00 -28.84 -67.19
C VAL A 852 -16.40 -29.28 -67.62
N ARG A 853 -16.48 -30.53 -68.11
CA ARG A 853 -17.74 -31.20 -68.42
C ARG A 853 -17.96 -32.37 -67.46
N ILE A 854 -19.16 -32.46 -66.88
CA ILE A 854 -19.60 -33.58 -66.04
C ILE A 854 -20.76 -34.27 -66.74
N GLU A 855 -20.58 -35.53 -67.12
CA GLU A 855 -21.54 -36.33 -67.89
C GLU A 855 -21.91 -37.59 -67.08
N GLY A 856 -23.19 -37.83 -66.85
CA GLY A 856 -23.68 -39.10 -66.30
C GLY A 856 -23.95 -40.14 -67.39
N ALA A 857 -24.34 -41.34 -66.99
CA ALA A 857 -24.79 -42.40 -67.90
C ALA A 857 -26.25 -42.22 -68.38
N GLY A 858 -26.88 -41.09 -68.06
CA GLY A 858 -28.29 -40.79 -68.30
C GLY A 858 -29.01 -40.38 -67.00
N PRO A 859 -30.02 -39.51 -67.09
CA PRO A 859 -30.75 -39.01 -65.92
C PRO A 859 -31.48 -40.13 -65.15
N GLU A 860 -31.93 -41.20 -65.81
CA GLU A 860 -32.56 -42.33 -65.12
C GLU A 860 -31.54 -43.34 -64.56
N ALA A 861 -30.25 -43.15 -64.88
CA ALA A 861 -29.19 -44.10 -64.52
C ALA A 861 -28.23 -43.53 -63.46
N THR A 862 -28.09 -42.20 -63.34
CA THR A 862 -27.07 -41.57 -62.50
C THR A 862 -27.69 -40.49 -61.61
N THR A 863 -27.86 -40.80 -60.31
CA THR A 863 -28.48 -39.89 -59.34
C THR A 863 -27.44 -39.37 -58.33
N ILE A 864 -27.43 -38.06 -58.11
CA ILE A 864 -26.64 -37.38 -57.08
C ILE A 864 -27.61 -36.80 -56.05
N GLU A 865 -27.57 -37.32 -54.82
CA GLU A 865 -28.52 -37.02 -53.76
C GLU A 865 -27.90 -36.10 -52.69
N LYS A 866 -28.58 -35.02 -52.35
CA LYS A 866 -28.24 -34.13 -51.24
C LYS A 866 -29.16 -34.39 -50.05
N ASN A 867 -28.58 -34.90 -48.97
CA ASN A 867 -29.27 -35.12 -47.69
C ASN A 867 -28.81 -34.08 -46.65
N GLY A 868 -29.73 -33.53 -45.86
CA GLY A 868 -29.42 -32.55 -44.82
C GLY A 868 -30.64 -32.15 -43.99
N SER A 869 -30.40 -31.66 -42.77
CA SER A 869 -31.44 -31.20 -41.84
C SER A 869 -31.94 -29.78 -42.18
N VAL A 870 -33.20 -29.55 -41.87
CA VAL A 870 -34.02 -28.39 -42.20
C VAL A 870 -33.49 -27.13 -41.48
N ALA A 871 -32.96 -26.15 -42.23
CA ALA A 871 -32.82 -24.71 -41.89
C ALA A 871 -31.40 -24.09 -41.74
N VAL A 872 -30.57 -24.10 -42.80
CA VAL A 872 -29.31 -23.32 -42.90
C VAL A 872 -29.11 -22.77 -44.31
N TYR A 873 -29.22 -21.45 -44.51
CA TYR A 873 -28.93 -20.81 -45.81
C TYR A 873 -27.49 -21.10 -46.30
N GLY A 874 -27.33 -21.88 -47.38
CA GLY A 874 -26.03 -22.15 -48.03
C GLY A 874 -25.96 -23.43 -48.90
N TYR A 875 -27.04 -23.81 -49.59
CA TYR A 875 -27.26 -25.19 -50.05
C TYR A 875 -26.97 -25.47 -51.53
N SER A 876 -25.74 -25.77 -51.95
CA SER A 876 -25.48 -26.23 -53.33
C SER A 876 -24.93 -27.64 -53.44
N ILE A 877 -25.45 -28.42 -54.41
CA ILE A 877 -24.83 -29.70 -54.82
C ILE A 877 -23.51 -29.37 -55.50
N PHE A 878 -23.53 -28.42 -56.44
CA PHE A 878 -22.33 -27.90 -57.08
C PHE A 878 -22.16 -26.41 -56.82
N GLU A 879 -20.93 -25.99 -56.53
CA GLU A 879 -20.53 -24.59 -56.59
C GLU A 879 -19.58 -24.39 -57.75
N ILE A 880 -19.91 -23.43 -58.62
CA ILE A 880 -19.13 -23.12 -59.82
C ILE A 880 -18.26 -21.90 -59.52
N ALA A 881 -16.95 -22.10 -59.57
CA ALA A 881 -15.91 -21.07 -59.43
C ALA A 881 -15.03 -20.99 -60.70
N ALA A 882 -15.56 -21.39 -61.86
CA ALA A 882 -14.82 -21.52 -63.12
C ALA A 882 -15.65 -21.14 -64.36
N GLU A 883 -15.00 -20.77 -65.47
CA GLU A 883 -15.60 -20.49 -66.79
C GLU A 883 -15.87 -21.78 -67.59
N ASP A 884 -16.82 -21.76 -68.53
CA ASP A 884 -17.12 -22.85 -69.48
C ASP A 884 -17.47 -24.22 -68.84
N VAL A 885 -18.35 -24.23 -67.83
CA VAL A 885 -18.76 -25.47 -67.15
C VAL A 885 -20.00 -26.11 -67.81
N ALA A 886 -19.99 -27.44 -68.00
CA ALA A 886 -21.13 -28.19 -68.52
C ALA A 886 -21.57 -29.36 -67.63
N LEU A 887 -22.88 -29.51 -67.43
CA LEU A 887 -23.49 -30.69 -66.81
C LEU A 887 -24.38 -31.40 -67.82
N ARG A 888 -24.25 -32.73 -67.96
CA ARG A 888 -25.07 -33.52 -68.88
C ARG A 888 -25.49 -34.86 -68.33
N ASP A 889 -26.69 -35.31 -68.71
CA ASP A 889 -27.12 -36.70 -68.53
C ASP A 889 -27.09 -37.20 -67.06
N LEU A 890 -27.48 -36.34 -66.12
CA LEU A 890 -27.47 -36.58 -64.66
C LEU A 890 -28.87 -36.41 -64.06
N HIS A 891 -29.09 -36.98 -62.88
CA HIS A 891 -30.22 -36.68 -62.01
C HIS A 891 -29.72 -36.09 -60.69
N LEU A 892 -30.22 -34.90 -60.34
CA LEU A 892 -29.91 -34.20 -59.10
C LEU A 892 -31.14 -34.24 -58.19
N GLU A 893 -30.97 -34.74 -56.96
CA GLU A 893 -32.07 -34.94 -56.02
C GLU A 893 -31.77 -34.36 -54.63
N THR A 894 -32.76 -33.74 -53.99
CA THR A 894 -32.68 -33.28 -52.59
C THR A 894 -33.66 -34.03 -51.71
N ILE A 895 -33.19 -34.52 -50.55
CA ILE A 895 -33.97 -35.29 -49.58
C ILE A 895 -33.95 -34.54 -48.23
N ASN A 896 -35.10 -34.42 -47.56
CA ASN A 896 -35.26 -33.81 -46.22
C ASN A 896 -34.92 -32.31 -46.07
N LEU A 897 -34.80 -31.57 -47.18
CA LEU A 897 -34.51 -30.13 -47.15
C LEU A 897 -35.79 -29.29 -47.36
N SER A 898 -35.95 -28.20 -46.61
CA SER A 898 -37.07 -27.26 -46.80
C SER A 898 -36.80 -26.20 -47.89
N ARG A 899 -35.52 -25.97 -48.24
CA ARG A 899 -35.01 -25.10 -49.31
C ARG A 899 -33.62 -25.60 -49.75
N ALA A 900 -33.33 -25.70 -51.06
CA ALA A 900 -32.01 -26.03 -51.59
C ALA A 900 -31.71 -25.20 -52.86
N VAL A 901 -30.45 -25.03 -53.25
CA VAL A 901 -29.98 -24.34 -54.47
C VAL A 901 -29.00 -25.26 -55.21
N TYR A 902 -29.44 -26.18 -56.08
CA TYR A 902 -28.53 -27.23 -56.59
C TYR A 902 -27.23 -26.73 -57.24
N LEU A 903 -27.20 -25.51 -57.78
CA LEU A 903 -26.05 -24.89 -58.45
C LEU A 903 -25.79 -23.48 -57.90
N GLY A 904 -24.69 -23.24 -57.17
CA GLY A 904 -24.30 -21.91 -56.69
C GLY A 904 -23.14 -21.31 -57.49
N SER A 905 -23.04 -19.97 -57.58
CA SER A 905 -21.82 -19.28 -58.01
C SER A 905 -21.01 -18.86 -56.79
N SER A 906 -19.69 -18.96 -56.86
CA SER A 906 -18.84 -18.58 -55.73
C SER A 906 -18.97 -17.09 -55.37
N SER A 907 -18.83 -16.78 -54.08
CA SER A 907 -18.78 -15.40 -53.58
C SER A 907 -17.44 -14.71 -53.82
N ASP A 908 -16.44 -15.43 -54.33
CA ASP A 908 -15.10 -14.91 -54.57
C ASP A 908 -15.08 -13.95 -55.79
N ALA A 909 -14.82 -12.68 -55.52
CA ALA A 909 -14.83 -11.60 -56.50
C ALA A 909 -13.74 -11.71 -57.59
N ALA A 910 -12.80 -12.66 -57.44
CA ALA A 910 -11.71 -12.89 -58.39
C ALA A 910 -12.10 -13.71 -59.64
N ALA A 911 -13.23 -14.42 -59.61
CA ALA A 911 -13.71 -15.22 -60.75
C ALA A 911 -14.53 -14.33 -61.73
N ARG A 912 -14.07 -14.22 -62.98
CA ARG A 912 -14.68 -13.39 -64.04
C ARG A 912 -15.55 -14.24 -64.97
N ALA A 913 -16.59 -13.64 -65.58
CA ALA A 913 -17.30 -14.07 -66.80
C ALA A 913 -17.57 -15.58 -66.94
N HIS A 914 -18.64 -16.08 -66.33
CA HIS A 914 -18.96 -17.51 -66.35
C HIS A 914 -19.88 -17.89 -67.53
N ARG A 915 -19.47 -18.86 -68.36
CA ARG A 915 -20.37 -19.60 -69.27
C ARG A 915 -20.77 -20.93 -68.64
N PHE A 916 -22.07 -21.20 -68.60
CA PHE A 916 -22.62 -22.43 -68.04
C PHE A 916 -23.61 -23.11 -68.99
N THR A 917 -23.50 -24.44 -69.11
CA THR A 917 -24.43 -25.26 -69.90
C THR A 917 -24.96 -26.47 -69.12
N MET A 918 -26.27 -26.72 -69.22
CA MET A 918 -26.93 -27.88 -68.64
C MET A 918 -27.79 -28.54 -69.72
N GLU A 919 -27.56 -29.83 -70.00
CA GLU A 919 -28.23 -30.54 -71.10
C GLU A 919 -28.63 -31.95 -70.70
N GLY A 920 -29.90 -32.34 -70.85
CA GLY A 920 -30.33 -33.72 -70.54
C GLY A 920 -30.32 -34.06 -69.04
N VAL A 921 -30.42 -33.06 -68.16
CA VAL A 921 -30.36 -33.26 -66.71
C VAL A 921 -31.76 -33.30 -66.09
N ARG A 922 -32.00 -34.23 -65.16
CA ARG A 922 -33.21 -34.28 -64.33
C ARG A 922 -32.94 -33.66 -62.96
N VAL A 923 -33.86 -32.87 -62.45
CA VAL A 923 -33.78 -32.27 -61.10
C VAL A 923 -35.06 -32.61 -60.34
N THR A 924 -34.93 -33.23 -59.17
CA THR A 924 -36.06 -33.59 -58.29
C THR A 924 -35.91 -32.93 -56.92
N GLY A 925 -36.93 -32.18 -56.49
CA GLY A 925 -36.96 -31.52 -55.17
C GLY A 925 -37.09 -29.99 -55.24
N TYR A 926 -36.45 -29.26 -54.32
CA TYR A 926 -36.63 -27.81 -54.15
C TYR A 926 -35.63 -26.94 -54.94
N TYR A 927 -36.10 -25.94 -55.71
CA TYR A 927 -35.42 -24.74 -56.27
C TYR A 927 -34.04 -24.91 -56.97
N LEU A 928 -33.94 -24.53 -58.25
CA LEU A 928 -32.66 -24.31 -58.93
C LEU A 928 -32.41 -22.81 -59.18
N GLY A 929 -31.30 -22.27 -58.67
CA GLY A 929 -30.93 -20.86 -58.89
C GLY A 929 -29.48 -20.71 -59.34
N VAL A 930 -29.23 -20.33 -60.59
CA VAL A 930 -27.88 -20.08 -61.13
C VAL A 930 -27.57 -18.57 -61.04
N GLY A 931 -26.63 -18.18 -60.15
CA GLY A 931 -26.12 -16.80 -60.05
C GLY A 931 -26.42 -15.99 -58.78
N GLN A 932 -26.81 -16.60 -57.66
CA GLN A 932 -27.21 -15.90 -56.42
C GLN A 932 -26.07 -15.70 -55.40
N GLY A 933 -24.85 -15.45 -55.85
CA GLY A 933 -23.74 -14.99 -54.99
C GLY A 933 -23.70 -13.45 -54.95
N ASN A 934 -23.12 -12.83 -53.91
CA ASN A 934 -22.87 -11.38 -53.85
C ASN A 934 -21.88 -10.84 -54.93
N GLY A 935 -21.63 -11.62 -56.00
CA GLY A 935 -20.73 -11.37 -57.12
C GLY A 935 -21.49 -11.23 -58.45
N ARG A 936 -20.82 -10.71 -59.48
CA ARG A 936 -21.39 -10.25 -60.75
C ARG A 936 -22.14 -11.36 -61.55
N PRO A 937 -23.14 -11.01 -62.39
CA PRO A 937 -23.94 -11.96 -63.19
C PRO A 937 -23.11 -12.81 -64.17
N HIS A 938 -23.65 -13.97 -64.60
CA HIS A 938 -23.03 -14.88 -65.60
C HIS A 938 -23.03 -14.27 -67.02
N ASP A 939 -22.10 -14.63 -67.90
CA ASP A 939 -22.06 -14.07 -69.28
C ASP A 939 -23.00 -14.80 -70.25
N ASP A 940 -23.00 -16.14 -70.23
CA ASP A 940 -23.82 -16.99 -71.12
C ASP A 940 -24.32 -18.21 -70.33
N VAL A 941 -25.65 -18.35 -70.15
CA VAL A 941 -26.26 -19.52 -69.51
C VAL A 941 -27.18 -20.23 -70.50
N ALA A 942 -27.00 -21.54 -70.70
CA ALA A 942 -27.90 -22.35 -71.53
C ALA A 942 -28.40 -23.61 -70.79
N ILE A 943 -29.71 -23.77 -70.69
CA ILE A 943 -30.37 -24.94 -70.12
C ILE A 943 -31.24 -25.57 -71.19
N ARG A 944 -30.94 -26.83 -71.54
CA ARG A 944 -31.55 -27.51 -72.67
C ARG A 944 -32.00 -28.92 -72.33
N ALA A 945 -33.06 -29.39 -72.99
CA ALA A 945 -33.48 -30.79 -72.97
C ALA A 945 -33.57 -31.40 -71.55
N SER A 946 -33.85 -30.59 -70.52
CA SER A 946 -33.78 -30.97 -69.11
C SER A 946 -35.18 -31.11 -68.50
N VAL A 947 -35.28 -31.88 -67.42
CA VAL A 947 -36.54 -32.16 -66.72
C VAL A 947 -36.46 -31.66 -65.29
N PHE A 948 -37.36 -30.76 -64.91
CA PHE A 948 -37.54 -30.25 -63.56
C PHE A 948 -38.79 -30.88 -62.96
N ASP A 949 -38.61 -31.86 -62.09
CA ASP A 949 -39.68 -32.60 -61.44
C ASP A 949 -39.89 -32.06 -60.02
N LEU A 950 -40.94 -31.26 -59.86
CA LEU A 950 -41.26 -30.60 -58.60
C LEU A 950 -42.38 -31.33 -57.84
N SER A 951 -42.69 -32.58 -58.23
CA SER A 951 -43.80 -33.36 -57.65
C SER A 951 -43.69 -33.62 -56.14
N ALA A 952 -42.47 -33.61 -55.58
CA ALA A 952 -42.21 -33.92 -54.18
C ALA A 952 -42.27 -32.69 -53.23
N VAL A 953 -42.55 -31.49 -53.75
CA VAL A 953 -42.50 -30.24 -52.97
C VAL A 953 -43.88 -29.89 -52.39
N SER A 954 -43.98 -29.83 -51.06
CA SER A 954 -45.23 -29.44 -50.37
C SER A 954 -45.13 -28.09 -49.65
N GLY A 955 -46.24 -27.34 -49.63
CA GLY A 955 -46.49 -26.28 -48.63
C GLY A 955 -46.21 -24.81 -48.99
N TYR A 956 -45.39 -24.50 -49.99
CA TYR A 956 -45.08 -23.10 -50.38
C TYR A 956 -44.86 -22.96 -51.89
N GLY A 957 -45.10 -21.77 -52.44
CA GLY A 957 -44.89 -21.50 -53.86
C GLY A 957 -43.40 -21.53 -54.24
N VAL A 958 -43.07 -22.30 -55.28
CA VAL A 958 -41.67 -22.56 -55.69
C VAL A 958 -41.32 -21.79 -56.96
N THR A 959 -40.06 -21.33 -57.07
CA THR A 959 -39.44 -20.93 -58.35
C THR A 959 -38.61 -22.09 -58.88
N ALA A 960 -38.90 -22.64 -60.06
CA ALA A 960 -38.17 -23.82 -60.57
C ALA A 960 -36.76 -23.44 -61.03
N LEU A 961 -36.65 -22.38 -61.83
CA LEU A 961 -35.41 -21.83 -62.32
C LEU A 961 -35.34 -20.34 -62.03
N ARG A 962 -34.24 -19.89 -61.42
CA ARG A 962 -33.85 -18.48 -61.40
C ARG A 962 -32.47 -18.31 -61.97
N LEU A 963 -32.33 -17.49 -63.00
CA LEU A 963 -31.11 -17.33 -63.79
C LEU A 963 -30.73 -15.86 -63.86
N GLU A 964 -29.47 -15.53 -63.55
CA GLU A 964 -28.95 -14.17 -63.66
C GLU A 964 -27.72 -14.13 -64.58
N GLY A 965 -27.77 -13.34 -65.67
CA GLY A 965 -26.69 -13.30 -66.66
C GLY A 965 -26.96 -12.45 -67.90
N ASP A 966 -25.93 -12.17 -68.72
CA ASP A 966 -26.03 -11.30 -69.91
C ASP A 966 -26.85 -11.96 -71.02
N ARG A 967 -26.58 -13.24 -71.34
CA ARG A 967 -27.33 -14.02 -72.35
C ARG A 967 -27.82 -15.34 -71.80
N ILE A 968 -29.14 -15.51 -71.76
CA ILE A 968 -29.77 -16.70 -71.18
C ILE A 968 -30.61 -17.43 -72.23
N ARG A 969 -30.40 -18.75 -72.37
CA ARG A 969 -31.19 -19.64 -73.24
C ARG A 969 -31.80 -20.76 -72.41
N VAL A 970 -33.12 -20.92 -72.50
CA VAL A 970 -33.87 -22.00 -71.86
C VAL A 970 -34.70 -22.66 -72.95
N GLU A 971 -34.25 -23.82 -73.44
CA GLU A 971 -34.79 -24.44 -74.65
C GLU A 971 -35.17 -25.90 -74.42
N ASP A 972 -36.30 -26.36 -74.96
CA ASP A 972 -36.68 -27.79 -74.96
C ASP A 972 -36.79 -28.45 -73.57
N ASN A 973 -37.09 -27.69 -72.51
CA ASN A 973 -37.18 -28.22 -71.14
C ASN A 973 -38.61 -28.59 -70.72
N ARG A 974 -38.74 -29.48 -69.74
CA ARG A 974 -40.02 -29.87 -69.11
C ARG A 974 -40.03 -29.52 -67.63
N PHE A 975 -41.03 -28.78 -67.16
CA PHE A 975 -41.27 -28.44 -65.76
C PHE A 975 -42.53 -29.14 -65.28
N ALA A 976 -42.37 -30.28 -64.62
CA ALA A 976 -43.45 -31.13 -64.15
C ALA A 976 -43.85 -30.77 -62.72
N THR A 977 -45.16 -30.79 -62.45
CA THR A 977 -45.76 -30.56 -61.12
C THR A 977 -46.75 -31.67 -60.80
N ALA A 978 -46.84 -32.10 -59.53
CA ALA A 978 -47.89 -33.02 -59.07
C ALA A 978 -49.20 -32.29 -58.71
N PRO A 979 -50.35 -33.00 -58.69
CA PRO A 979 -51.61 -32.46 -58.18
C PRO A 979 -51.44 -31.90 -56.75
N GLY A 980 -51.91 -30.67 -56.52
CA GLY A 980 -51.81 -29.98 -55.22
C GLY A 980 -50.50 -29.21 -54.97
N THR A 981 -49.49 -29.32 -55.84
CA THR A 981 -48.26 -28.52 -55.77
C THR A 981 -48.41 -27.21 -56.54
N ARG A 982 -48.01 -26.07 -55.96
CA ARG A 982 -48.03 -24.76 -56.64
C ARG A 982 -46.61 -24.32 -57.05
N LEU A 983 -46.35 -24.36 -58.35
CA LEU A 983 -45.24 -23.69 -59.01
C LEU A 983 -45.54 -22.19 -59.10
N ASP A 984 -44.94 -21.36 -58.26
CA ASP A 984 -45.16 -19.91 -58.28
C ASP A 984 -44.48 -19.23 -59.45
N VAL A 985 -43.25 -19.68 -59.78
CA VAL A 985 -42.50 -19.20 -60.95
C VAL A 985 -41.83 -20.37 -61.68
N GLY A 986 -42.11 -20.58 -62.96
CA GLY A 986 -41.42 -21.62 -63.75
C GLY A 986 -39.96 -21.23 -64.02
N VAL A 987 -39.76 -20.16 -64.77
CA VAL A 987 -38.44 -19.60 -65.10
C VAL A 987 -38.45 -18.13 -64.76
N GLU A 988 -37.54 -17.67 -63.90
CA GLU A 988 -37.21 -16.26 -63.68
C GLU A 988 -35.83 -15.95 -64.28
N ILE A 989 -35.77 -14.99 -65.18
CA ILE A 989 -34.55 -14.53 -65.82
C ILE A 989 -34.29 -13.08 -65.46
N ALA A 990 -33.09 -12.77 -64.98
CA ALA A 990 -32.56 -11.44 -64.78
C ALA A 990 -31.35 -11.23 -65.71
N GLY A 991 -31.50 -10.48 -66.80
CA GLY A 991 -30.43 -10.43 -67.80
C GLY A 991 -30.65 -9.51 -68.97
N ASP A 992 -29.63 -9.30 -69.79
CA ASP A 992 -29.70 -8.40 -70.95
C ASP A 992 -30.46 -9.00 -72.13
N ALA A 993 -30.25 -10.28 -72.45
CA ALA A 993 -30.93 -10.98 -73.54
C ALA A 993 -31.39 -12.40 -73.14
N ALA A 994 -32.68 -12.68 -73.32
CA ALA A 994 -33.27 -13.99 -73.00
C ALA A 994 -33.92 -14.66 -74.23
N LEU A 995 -33.67 -15.96 -74.42
CA LEU A 995 -34.42 -16.84 -75.31
C LEU A 995 -35.05 -17.96 -74.48
N VAL A 996 -36.37 -18.04 -74.46
CA VAL A 996 -37.15 -19.10 -73.80
C VAL A 996 -37.98 -19.78 -74.87
N GLN A 997 -37.57 -20.97 -75.32
CA GLN A 997 -38.16 -21.61 -76.50
C GLN A 997 -38.55 -23.08 -76.26
N ASN A 998 -39.72 -23.48 -76.78
CA ASN A 998 -40.16 -24.89 -76.80
C ASN A 998 -40.15 -25.59 -75.42
N ASN A 999 -40.37 -24.85 -74.34
CA ASN A 999 -40.46 -25.42 -73.00
C ASN A 999 -41.91 -25.81 -72.68
N ARG A 1000 -42.08 -26.79 -71.80
CA ARG A 1000 -43.39 -27.23 -71.32
C ARG A 1000 -43.51 -27.09 -69.80
N PHE A 1001 -44.54 -26.40 -69.34
CA PHE A 1001 -44.83 -26.17 -67.92
C PHE A 1001 -46.15 -26.83 -67.52
N GLY A 1002 -46.18 -27.50 -66.38
CA GLY A 1002 -47.39 -28.10 -65.79
C GLY A 1002 -47.58 -29.58 -66.11
N ALA A 1003 -48.73 -30.13 -65.68
CA ALA A 1003 -49.08 -31.55 -65.82
C ALA A 1003 -49.51 -31.92 -67.25
N GLU A 1004 -49.36 -33.19 -67.60
CA GLU A 1004 -49.60 -33.69 -68.97
C GLU A 1004 -51.09 -33.81 -69.34
N GLU A 1005 -51.94 -34.07 -68.34
CA GLU A 1005 -53.39 -34.12 -68.45
C GLU A 1005 -54.00 -32.88 -67.80
N ALA A 1006 -55.09 -32.36 -68.37
CA ALA A 1006 -55.79 -31.19 -67.84
C ALA A 1006 -56.36 -31.54 -66.44
N PRO A 1007 -55.82 -30.97 -65.36
CA PRO A 1007 -56.30 -31.30 -64.04
C PRO A 1007 -57.66 -30.61 -63.80
N SER A 1008 -58.41 -31.09 -62.83
CA SER A 1008 -59.73 -30.56 -62.48
C SER A 1008 -59.65 -29.06 -62.11
N PRO A 1009 -60.76 -28.31 -62.16
CA PRO A 1009 -60.76 -26.86 -61.88
C PRO A 1009 -60.23 -26.45 -60.50
N ALA A 1010 -60.07 -27.39 -59.56
CA ALA A 1010 -59.53 -27.18 -58.21
C ALA A 1010 -58.00 -27.38 -58.11
N GLU A 1011 -57.34 -27.82 -59.18
CA GLU A 1011 -55.94 -28.25 -59.21
C GLU A 1011 -55.08 -27.29 -60.06
N GLN A 1012 -55.16 -26.00 -59.76
CA GLN A 1012 -54.35 -24.97 -60.43
C GLN A 1012 -52.93 -24.95 -59.84
N THR A 1013 -51.92 -25.28 -60.64
CA THR A 1013 -50.56 -25.55 -60.15
C THR A 1013 -49.49 -24.57 -60.62
N VAL A 1014 -49.73 -23.65 -61.58
CA VAL A 1014 -48.68 -22.75 -62.10
C VAL A 1014 -49.06 -21.26 -62.01
N GLY A 1015 -48.42 -20.48 -61.15
CA GLY A 1015 -48.60 -19.03 -61.02
C GLY A 1015 -48.09 -18.24 -62.24
N ARG A 1016 -46.78 -18.09 -62.37
CA ARG A 1016 -46.10 -17.35 -63.46
C ARG A 1016 -45.09 -18.28 -64.13
N ALA A 1017 -45.41 -18.87 -65.28
CA ALA A 1017 -44.53 -19.85 -65.92
C ALA A 1017 -43.20 -19.24 -66.39
N VAL A 1018 -43.20 -18.02 -66.95
CA VAL A 1018 -41.98 -17.34 -67.42
C VAL A 1018 -41.99 -15.89 -66.94
N ILE A 1019 -40.92 -15.46 -66.30
CA ILE A 1019 -40.65 -14.07 -65.95
C ILE A 1019 -39.30 -13.71 -66.57
N VAL A 1020 -39.29 -12.75 -67.49
CA VAL A 1020 -38.05 -12.17 -68.01
C VAL A 1020 -37.96 -10.73 -67.55
N ARG A 1021 -36.92 -10.43 -66.78
CA ARG A 1021 -36.63 -9.08 -66.32
C ARG A 1021 -35.33 -8.58 -66.96
N GLY A 1022 -35.43 -7.83 -68.05
CA GLY A 1022 -34.29 -7.61 -68.94
C GLY A 1022 -34.53 -6.66 -70.11
N ASN A 1023 -33.50 -6.43 -70.92
CA ASN A 1023 -33.52 -5.48 -72.03
C ASN A 1023 -34.07 -6.08 -73.35
N ALA A 1024 -33.87 -7.39 -73.61
CA ALA A 1024 -34.39 -8.09 -74.79
C ALA A 1024 -34.91 -9.50 -74.45
N ALA A 1025 -36.06 -9.89 -74.99
CA ALA A 1025 -36.68 -11.19 -74.72
C ALA A 1025 -37.31 -11.84 -75.96
N ARG A 1026 -37.03 -13.12 -76.20
CA ARG A 1026 -37.71 -13.97 -77.21
C ARG A 1026 -38.31 -15.17 -76.50
N ILE A 1027 -39.64 -15.22 -76.44
CA ILE A 1027 -40.40 -16.28 -75.76
C ILE A 1027 -41.22 -16.98 -76.84
N LEU A 1028 -40.76 -18.16 -77.28
CA LEU A 1028 -41.23 -18.80 -78.52
C LEU A 1028 -41.75 -20.22 -78.27
N ASP A 1029 -42.92 -20.54 -78.82
CA ASP A 1029 -43.41 -21.94 -78.92
C ASP A 1029 -43.48 -22.72 -77.59
N ASN A 1030 -43.61 -22.04 -76.44
CA ASN A 1030 -43.71 -22.71 -75.14
C ASN A 1030 -45.15 -23.19 -74.87
N ALA A 1031 -45.32 -24.31 -74.16
CA ALA A 1031 -46.60 -24.83 -73.71
C ALA A 1031 -46.76 -24.67 -72.19
N LEU A 1032 -47.68 -23.81 -71.78
CA LEU A 1032 -47.99 -23.49 -70.39
C LEU A 1032 -49.37 -24.07 -70.06
N ASP A 1033 -49.39 -25.23 -69.43
CA ASP A 1033 -50.61 -25.93 -69.03
C ASP A 1033 -50.89 -25.68 -67.52
N SER A 1034 -52.16 -25.51 -67.12
CA SER A 1034 -52.62 -25.31 -65.73
C SER A 1034 -52.22 -23.99 -65.04
N VAL A 1035 -52.25 -22.89 -65.79
CA VAL A 1035 -51.89 -21.55 -65.30
C VAL A 1035 -52.97 -20.92 -64.40
N SER A 1036 -52.55 -20.42 -63.24
CA SER A 1036 -53.34 -19.81 -62.17
C SER A 1036 -53.07 -18.30 -61.97
N GLY A 1037 -52.04 -17.75 -62.62
CA GLY A 1037 -51.64 -16.34 -62.58
C GLY A 1037 -51.30 -15.79 -63.98
N ASP A 1038 -50.37 -14.84 -64.07
CA ASP A 1038 -50.10 -14.07 -65.31
C ASP A 1038 -49.46 -14.87 -66.47
N GLY A 1039 -49.03 -16.12 -66.24
CA GLY A 1039 -48.46 -16.98 -67.28
C GLY A 1039 -47.07 -16.54 -67.76
N ILE A 1040 -47.00 -15.49 -68.58
CA ILE A 1040 -45.76 -14.90 -69.10
C ILE A 1040 -45.69 -13.43 -68.65
N VAL A 1041 -44.65 -13.08 -67.92
CA VAL A 1041 -44.36 -11.72 -67.47
C VAL A 1041 -43.05 -11.23 -68.10
N VAL A 1042 -43.09 -10.07 -68.75
CA VAL A 1042 -41.90 -9.39 -69.26
C VAL A 1042 -41.81 -8.02 -68.58
N ASP A 1043 -40.75 -7.80 -67.82
CA ASP A 1043 -40.54 -6.63 -66.96
C ASP A 1043 -39.24 -5.89 -67.34
N ALA A 1044 -39.34 -4.71 -67.92
CA ALA A 1044 -38.18 -3.96 -68.41
C ALA A 1044 -37.59 -3.10 -67.28
N ARG A 1045 -36.37 -3.42 -66.81
CA ARG A 1045 -35.80 -2.79 -65.59
C ARG A 1045 -35.19 -1.40 -65.78
N SER A 1046 -34.77 -0.97 -66.98
CA SER A 1046 -34.06 0.33 -67.11
C SER A 1046 -34.03 1.00 -68.49
N ALA A 1047 -34.66 0.45 -69.52
CA ALA A 1047 -34.89 1.08 -70.82
C ALA A 1047 -36.15 0.46 -71.46
N PRO A 1048 -36.86 1.12 -72.41
CA PRO A 1048 -37.91 0.43 -73.15
C PRO A 1048 -37.28 -0.84 -73.75
N ALA A 1049 -37.87 -2.01 -73.49
CA ALA A 1049 -37.39 -3.26 -74.08
C ALA A 1049 -37.32 -3.08 -75.59
N ASP A 1050 -36.13 -2.96 -76.18
CA ASP A 1050 -36.00 -2.57 -77.59
C ASP A 1050 -36.63 -3.63 -78.51
N THR A 1051 -36.81 -4.88 -78.05
CA THR A 1051 -37.71 -5.88 -78.65
C THR A 1051 -38.07 -7.01 -77.66
N ALA A 1052 -39.34 -7.17 -77.31
CA ALA A 1052 -39.86 -8.43 -76.75
C ALA A 1052 -40.68 -9.15 -77.84
N THR A 1053 -40.29 -10.38 -78.20
CA THR A 1053 -41.05 -11.23 -79.14
C THR A 1053 -41.68 -12.37 -78.36
N VAL A 1054 -43.01 -12.39 -78.27
CA VAL A 1054 -43.77 -13.49 -77.69
C VAL A 1054 -44.61 -14.12 -78.80
N GLN A 1055 -44.23 -15.29 -79.29
CA GLN A 1055 -44.84 -15.90 -80.49
C GLN A 1055 -44.99 -17.41 -80.33
N GLY A 1056 -46.12 -17.97 -80.79
CA GLY A 1056 -46.32 -19.43 -80.84
C GLY A 1056 -46.56 -20.13 -79.49
N ASN A 1057 -46.56 -19.40 -78.38
CA ASN A 1057 -46.81 -19.98 -77.05
C ASN A 1057 -48.28 -20.40 -76.88
N ARG A 1058 -48.50 -21.57 -76.27
CA ARG A 1058 -49.82 -22.08 -75.89
C ARG A 1058 -50.02 -21.92 -74.39
N ILE A 1059 -51.05 -21.18 -73.97
CA ILE A 1059 -51.39 -20.98 -72.55
C ILE A 1059 -52.78 -21.56 -72.28
N ARG A 1060 -52.90 -22.43 -71.26
CA ARG A 1060 -54.18 -23.04 -70.82
C ARG A 1060 -54.38 -22.82 -69.31
N GLY A 1061 -55.40 -22.04 -68.91
CA GLY A 1061 -55.68 -21.68 -67.51
C GLY A 1061 -57.00 -20.91 -67.30
N ARG A 1062 -57.37 -20.54 -66.04
CA ARG A 1062 -58.62 -19.82 -65.68
C ARG A 1062 -58.41 -18.58 -64.78
N GLY A 1063 -57.27 -17.88 -64.92
CA GLY A 1063 -57.05 -16.58 -64.27
C GLY A 1063 -57.87 -15.45 -64.92
N THR A 1064 -58.28 -14.44 -64.16
CA THR A 1064 -59.00 -13.24 -64.66
C THR A 1064 -58.11 -12.29 -65.48
N SER A 1065 -56.82 -12.61 -65.61
CA SER A 1065 -55.82 -11.91 -66.42
C SER A 1065 -55.16 -12.93 -67.35
N ALA A 1066 -55.89 -13.33 -68.39
CA ALA A 1066 -55.32 -14.01 -69.56
C ALA A 1066 -54.96 -12.98 -70.62
#